data_AF-A0A2N6LBU7-F1
#
_entry.id   AF-A0A2N6LBU7-F1
#
_cell.length_a   1.000
_cell.length_b   1.000
_cell.length_c   1.000
_cell.angle_alpha   90.00
_cell.angle_beta   90.00
_cell.angle_gamma   90.00
#
_symmetry.space_group_name_H-M   'P 1'
#
loop_
_entity.id
_entity.type
_entity.pdbx_description
1 polymer ?
#
loop_
_entity_poly.entity_id
_entity_poly.type
_entity_poly.pdbx_seq_one_letter_code
_entity_poly.pdbx_strand_id
1 'polypeptide(L)'
;MTEWKFTAAENASENQRSLQRLIRAIALSKGQFALILVRCNYRQLREQMLENLRSLTQDIYLREIFLSTSVTALHATIASELFLDNPAVITDCLPSAVMVFGLETVSALEDLLIGINQARDIYADSFPFPLILWLKDEVATLLSKLAPDFRSWAATTIKFEMAKEDLIALIKQQTESLFANILAAGAEQFLSNAALDLDPKSQQRHEIESARHDLQTRYGVNLEPELEASLEFVLGRDHYANDEIEEALDYFQHSLELWQLALDRQIGKIGGRGISSPHLLRQAVVLFHQGLCYRRMAELRPALNRRYWQDALFWFRQCLEVLEKAERQDLVAKFILSACEMLQRLQAWKDLKELALKSLELHRVYGDAAQVAQDYGFLAAVAASESNWTAAHELANSALSIAEEAPKVSRQQESSYLLLLGRTQRQMGEWEEAVNNLEWAKVVCEPQYEPSLYLEIVDELRSLYFFERHDYLEAFNLKQEKIKIEHQYGFRAFIGASQLQPQRYRLNSAFQSQTNTNFPEEIAQEIAASGRQQDINRLIERITRADCKLTVIHGPSGVGKSSILKAGLVPALKQTTIGERNPLPIVLSVYTDWQTTLGHSLNQAIAQTEITISSEFSHKIIIEQLQSLTNQNYTIILILDQFEEFFFVNKNKLARIKFYQFFSECLDIAFVKIILSLREDYLHYL
;
A
#
# COMPACT_ATOMS: atom_id res chain seq x y z
N MET A 1 8.18 24.56 -10.14
CA MET A 1 8.10 25.54 -9.03
C MET A 1 7.97 26.92 -9.64
N THR A 2 6.76 27.45 -9.69
CA THR A 2 6.51 28.85 -10.02
C THR A 2 6.62 29.66 -8.73
N GLU A 3 7.53 30.63 -8.70
CA GLU A 3 7.70 31.57 -7.58
C GLU A 3 6.38 32.31 -7.31
N TRP A 4 5.85 32.14 -6.09
CA TRP A 4 4.66 32.81 -5.61
C TRP A 4 4.99 34.25 -5.23
N LYS A 5 4.13 35.21 -5.59
CA LYS A 5 4.15 36.57 -5.04
C LYS A 5 2.87 36.77 -4.25
N PHE A 6 2.96 36.74 -2.93
CA PHE A 6 1.85 37.05 -2.03
C PHE A 6 1.39 38.49 -2.25
N THR A 7 0.08 38.68 -2.49
CA THR A 7 -0.48 39.98 -2.90
C THR A 7 -1.23 40.74 -1.81
N ALA A 8 -1.47 40.13 -0.64
CA ALA A 8 -2.29 40.75 0.41
C ALA A 8 -1.48 41.63 1.39
N ALA A 9 -1.81 42.92 1.46
CA ALA A 9 -1.06 43.94 2.22
C ALA A 9 -1.27 43.89 3.75
N GLU A 10 -2.41 43.40 4.25
CA GLU A 10 -2.74 43.43 5.68
C GLU A 10 -1.91 42.44 6.50
N ASN A 11 -1.88 41.15 6.11
CA ASN A 11 -1.06 40.15 6.81
C ASN A 11 0.44 40.30 6.54
N ALA A 12 0.85 40.93 5.44
CA ALA A 12 2.24 41.30 5.24
C ALA A 12 2.76 42.21 6.37
N SER A 13 1.91 43.14 6.85
CA SER A 13 2.25 44.02 7.97
C SER A 13 2.32 43.29 9.32
N GLU A 14 1.44 42.32 9.58
CA GLU A 14 1.46 41.50 10.79
C GLU A 14 2.66 40.54 10.80
N ASN A 15 2.91 39.85 9.69
CA ASN A 15 4.06 38.96 9.55
C ASN A 15 5.38 39.74 9.66
N GLN A 16 5.45 40.97 9.15
CA GLN A 16 6.62 41.84 9.32
C GLN A 16 6.80 42.25 10.79
N ARG A 17 5.71 42.50 11.53
CA ARG A 17 5.77 42.73 12.99
C ARG A 17 6.21 41.46 13.74
N SER A 18 5.71 40.28 13.38
CA SER A 18 6.16 38.99 13.93
C SER A 18 7.63 38.72 13.66
N LEU A 19 8.11 39.05 12.45
CA LEU A 19 9.51 38.94 12.06
C LEU A 19 10.40 39.88 12.89
N GLN A 20 9.99 41.15 13.06
CA GLN A 20 10.69 42.09 13.93
C GLN A 20 10.73 41.63 15.40
N ARG A 21 9.64 41.01 15.89
CA ARG A 21 9.61 40.39 17.23
C ARG A 21 10.60 39.25 17.35
N LEU A 22 10.72 38.40 16.32
CA LEU A 22 11.69 37.30 16.28
C LEU A 22 13.13 37.83 16.31
N ILE A 23 13.46 38.80 15.45
CA ILE A 23 14.79 39.43 15.41
C ILE A 23 15.13 40.07 16.77
N ARG A 24 14.18 40.77 17.38
CA ARG A 24 14.36 41.37 18.70
C ARG A 24 14.57 40.32 19.78
N ALA A 25 13.82 39.23 19.76
CA ALA A 25 13.98 38.13 20.71
C ALA A 25 15.36 37.49 20.60
N ILE A 26 15.85 37.26 19.37
CA ILE A 26 17.21 36.76 19.12
C ILE A 26 18.26 37.72 19.69
N ALA A 27 18.14 39.02 19.39
CA ALA A 27 19.10 40.03 19.85
C ALA A 27 19.15 40.17 21.37
N LEU A 28 18.00 40.10 22.06
CA LEU A 28 17.92 40.18 23.53
C LEU A 28 18.46 38.93 24.24
N SER A 29 18.50 37.80 23.54
CA SER A 29 18.90 36.51 24.10
C SER A 29 20.35 36.14 23.79
N LYS A 30 21.12 37.04 23.16
CA LYS A 30 22.48 36.74 22.73
C LYS A 30 23.37 36.37 23.92
N GLY A 31 24.01 35.20 23.86
CA GLY A 31 24.93 34.72 24.90
C GLY A 31 24.27 34.01 26.09
N GLN A 32 22.95 33.79 26.07
CA GLN A 32 22.21 33.05 27.10
C GLN A 32 21.18 32.11 26.46
N PHE A 33 20.82 31.05 27.18
CA PHE A 33 19.75 30.16 26.75
C PHE A 33 18.41 30.88 26.79
N ALA A 34 17.66 30.84 25.69
CA ALA A 34 16.27 31.23 25.63
C ALA A 34 15.52 30.34 24.63
N LEU A 35 14.35 29.84 25.02
CA LEU A 35 13.50 29.07 24.12
C LEU A 35 12.55 30.00 23.37
N ILE A 36 12.65 30.04 22.05
CA ILE A 36 11.77 30.81 21.17
C ILE A 36 10.95 29.83 20.34
N LEU A 37 9.62 29.94 20.41
CA LEU A 37 8.73 29.12 19.60
C LEU A 37 8.16 29.95 18.47
N VAL A 38 8.33 29.45 17.26
CA VAL A 38 7.80 30.03 16.03
C VAL A 38 6.80 29.05 15.43
N ARG A 39 5.58 29.51 15.17
CA ARG A 39 4.54 28.74 14.49
C ARG A 39 4.42 29.18 13.04
N CYS A 40 4.58 28.25 12.11
CA CYS A 40 4.28 28.45 10.70
C CYS A 40 3.86 27.12 10.07
N ASN A 41 2.59 27.00 9.68
CA ASN A 41 2.05 25.77 9.08
C ASN A 41 2.44 25.62 7.60
N TYR A 42 2.72 26.74 6.92
CA TYR A 42 2.86 26.80 5.47
C TYR A 42 4.33 26.89 5.04
N ARG A 43 4.80 25.94 4.23
CA ARG A 43 6.19 25.87 3.79
C ARG A 43 6.67 27.12 3.09
N GLN A 44 5.91 27.60 2.11
CA GLN A 44 6.32 28.74 1.29
C GLN A 44 6.41 30.02 2.12
N LEU A 45 5.47 30.22 3.06
CA LEU A 45 5.54 31.35 4.00
C LEU A 45 6.76 31.22 4.92
N ARG A 46 7.07 30.02 5.41
CA ARG A 46 8.27 29.76 6.22
C ARG A 46 9.54 30.11 5.45
N GLU A 47 9.69 29.64 4.21
CA GLU A 47 10.85 29.91 3.36
C GLU A 47 10.99 31.42 3.08
N GLN A 48 9.89 32.10 2.74
CA GLN A 48 9.91 33.55 2.53
C GLN A 48 10.31 34.33 3.79
N MET A 49 9.81 33.93 4.96
CA MET A 49 10.17 34.58 6.22
C MET A 49 11.62 34.32 6.62
N LEU A 50 12.16 33.13 6.30
CA LEU A 50 13.57 32.81 6.50
C LEU A 50 14.48 33.62 5.57
N GLU A 51 14.12 33.79 4.29
CA GLU A 51 14.86 34.66 3.37
C GLU A 51 14.86 36.11 3.85
N ASN A 52 13.70 36.62 4.28
CA ASN A 52 13.60 37.95 4.86
C ASN A 52 14.46 38.07 6.13
N LEU A 53 14.46 37.05 6.99
CA LEU A 53 15.27 37.02 8.19
C LEU A 53 16.77 37.06 7.85
N ARG A 54 17.23 36.20 6.93
CA ARG A 54 18.63 36.19 6.44
C ARG A 54 19.05 37.53 5.85
N SER A 55 18.15 38.20 5.11
CA SER A 55 18.44 39.52 4.53
C SER A 55 18.59 40.63 5.58
N LEU A 56 17.83 40.56 6.67
CA LEU A 56 17.83 41.55 7.74
C LEU A 56 18.89 41.28 8.82
N THR A 57 19.42 40.06 8.90
CA THR A 57 20.39 39.64 9.91
C THR A 57 21.70 39.12 9.31
N GLN A 58 22.24 39.81 8.29
CA GLN A 58 23.49 39.43 7.64
C GLN A 58 24.70 39.43 8.60
N ASP A 59 24.64 40.24 9.66
CA ASP A 59 25.71 40.38 10.65
C ASP A 59 25.62 39.36 11.81
N ILE A 60 24.62 38.47 11.82
CA ILE A 60 24.36 37.51 12.90
C ILE A 60 24.58 36.10 12.38
N TYR A 61 25.45 35.33 13.04
CA TYR A 61 25.64 33.92 12.69
C TYR A 61 24.48 33.07 13.23
N LEU A 62 23.54 32.71 12.34
CA LEU A 62 22.39 31.87 12.63
C LEU A 62 22.64 30.47 12.06
N ARG A 63 22.53 29.43 12.89
CA ARG A 63 22.66 28.04 12.46
C ARG A 63 21.27 27.42 12.26
N GLU A 64 21.04 26.85 11.08
CA GLU A 64 19.84 26.09 10.76
C GLU A 64 20.14 24.58 10.86
N ILE A 65 19.31 23.84 11.59
CA ILE A 65 19.40 22.39 11.77
C ILE A 65 18.07 21.76 11.32
N PHE A 66 18.15 20.82 10.39
CA PHE A 66 17.02 20.02 9.93
C PHE A 66 17.12 18.64 10.53
N LEU A 67 16.11 18.24 11.30
CA LEU A 67 16.08 16.94 11.96
C LEU A 67 15.87 15.81 10.94
N SER A 68 16.53 14.68 11.17
CA SER A 68 16.24 13.44 10.46
C SER A 68 15.03 12.72 11.08
N THR A 69 14.42 11.82 10.32
CA THR A 69 13.23 11.07 10.74
C THR A 69 13.50 10.13 11.93
N SER A 70 14.77 9.75 12.17
CA SER A 70 15.20 8.79 13.19
C SER A 70 15.75 9.43 14.47
N VAL A 71 15.56 10.73 14.68
CA VAL A 71 16.06 11.43 15.87
C VAL A 71 15.32 10.96 17.12
N THR A 72 16.07 10.51 18.12
CA THR A 72 15.54 10.08 19.42
C THR A 72 15.82 11.08 20.55
N ALA A 73 16.84 11.93 20.41
CA ALA A 73 17.23 12.92 21.42
C ALA A 73 17.66 14.25 20.79
N LEU A 74 16.80 15.26 20.88
CA LEU A 74 16.99 16.57 20.24
C LEU A 74 18.26 17.28 20.74
N HIS A 75 18.50 17.27 22.06
CA HIS A 75 19.67 17.89 22.68
C HIS A 75 20.97 17.34 22.10
N ALA A 76 21.10 16.00 22.07
CA ALA A 76 22.28 15.32 21.59
C ALA A 76 22.53 15.60 20.10
N THR A 77 21.48 15.66 19.28
CA THR A 77 21.59 16.02 17.85
C THR A 77 22.12 17.43 17.67
N ILE A 78 21.57 18.41 18.40
CA ILE A 78 22.06 19.81 18.36
C ILE A 78 23.51 19.88 18.83
N ALA A 79 23.85 19.16 19.91
CA ALA A 79 25.19 19.15 20.46
C ALA A 79 26.20 18.54 19.47
N SER A 80 25.87 17.42 18.82
CA SER A 80 26.75 16.79 17.84
C SER A 80 26.97 17.63 16.58
N GLU A 81 25.98 18.43 16.17
CA GLU A 81 26.08 19.32 15.02
C GLU A 81 26.98 20.54 15.29
N LEU A 82 27.02 21.00 16.54
CA LEU A 82 27.68 22.24 16.94
C LEU A 82 29.05 22.02 17.58
N PHE A 83 29.21 20.94 18.34
CA PHE A 83 30.41 20.61 19.09
C PHE A 83 31.07 19.37 18.47
N LEU A 84 31.84 19.56 17.40
CA LEU A 84 32.71 18.50 16.85
C LEU A 84 33.83 18.16 17.87
N ASP A 85 34.29 16.90 17.88
CA ASP A 85 35.31 16.32 18.80
C ASP A 85 36.72 16.98 18.76
N ASN A 86 36.88 18.16 18.16
CA ASN A 86 38.16 18.87 18.07
C ASN A 86 38.21 20.07 19.03
N PRO A 87 38.84 19.92 20.22
CA PRO A 87 38.83 20.94 21.29
C PRO A 87 39.62 22.22 21.02
N ALA A 88 40.27 22.35 19.86
CA ALA A 88 41.13 23.49 19.53
C ALA A 88 40.43 24.69 18.85
N VAL A 89 39.13 24.58 18.51
CA VAL A 89 38.36 25.63 17.79
C VAL A 89 37.22 26.22 18.64
N ILE A 90 37.06 25.77 19.89
CA ILE A 90 35.80 25.85 20.65
C ILE A 90 35.38 27.25 21.11
N THR A 91 36.26 28.27 21.11
CA THR A 91 35.89 29.56 21.75
C THR A 91 35.40 30.66 20.81
N ASP A 92 35.67 30.62 19.49
CA ASP A 92 35.42 31.78 18.61
C ASP A 92 34.31 31.58 17.54
N CYS A 93 33.59 30.45 17.51
CA CYS A 93 32.64 30.13 16.43
C CYS A 93 31.25 29.64 16.88
N LEU A 94 30.82 29.91 18.12
CA LEU A 94 29.47 29.55 18.55
C LEU A 94 28.39 30.38 17.83
N PRO A 95 27.27 29.77 17.42
CA PRO A 95 26.18 30.49 16.75
C PRO A 95 25.52 31.49 17.70
N SER A 96 25.09 32.61 17.13
CA SER A 96 24.30 33.61 17.85
C SER A 96 22.87 33.16 18.12
N ALA A 97 22.34 32.22 17.33
CA ALA A 97 21.12 31.48 17.59
C ALA A 97 21.08 30.18 16.77
N VAL A 98 20.32 29.20 17.24
CA VAL A 98 20.09 27.93 16.53
C VAL A 98 18.60 27.79 16.20
N MET A 99 18.29 27.55 14.93
CA MET A 99 16.94 27.26 14.43
C MET A 99 16.82 25.77 14.11
N VAL A 100 15.79 25.14 14.65
CA VAL A 100 15.49 23.72 14.42
C VAL A 100 14.20 23.57 13.63
N PHE A 101 14.25 22.72 12.59
CA PHE A 101 13.14 22.39 11.70
C PHE A 101 12.96 20.87 11.60
N GLY A 102 11.77 20.42 11.18
CA GLY A 102 11.52 19.01 10.87
C GLY A 102 11.08 18.16 12.06
N LEU A 103 10.64 18.78 13.16
CA LEU A 103 10.04 18.05 14.29
C LEU A 103 8.82 17.24 13.85
N GLU A 104 8.06 17.75 12.88
CA GLU A 104 6.90 17.06 12.29
C GLU A 104 7.24 15.79 11.52
N THR A 105 8.52 15.57 11.16
CA THR A 105 8.96 14.39 10.37
C THR A 105 9.54 13.26 11.22
N VAL A 106 9.67 13.45 12.54
CA VAL A 106 10.25 12.45 13.44
C VAL A 106 9.25 11.31 13.68
N SER A 107 9.70 10.06 13.48
CA SER A 107 8.83 8.88 13.62
C SER A 107 8.33 8.66 15.05
N ALA A 108 9.19 8.86 16.05
CA ALA A 108 8.89 8.74 17.48
C ALA A 108 8.76 10.12 18.15
N LEU A 109 7.95 11.01 17.57
CA LEU A 109 7.81 12.39 18.05
C LEU A 109 7.33 12.47 19.51
N GLU A 110 6.38 11.63 19.93
CA GLU A 110 5.87 11.65 21.31
C GLU A 110 6.97 11.36 22.33
N ASP A 111 7.76 10.31 22.10
CA ASP A 111 8.90 9.92 22.95
C ASP A 111 9.97 11.02 22.98
N LEU A 112 10.26 11.62 21.82
CA LEU A 112 11.19 12.74 21.71
C LEU A 112 10.73 13.92 22.59
N LEU A 113 9.45 14.29 22.54
CA LEU A 113 8.90 15.40 23.33
C LEU A 113 8.92 15.10 24.83
N ILE A 114 8.61 13.87 25.24
CA ILE A 114 8.72 13.43 26.64
C ILE A 114 10.18 13.54 27.10
N GLY A 115 11.13 13.09 26.28
CA GLY A 115 12.56 13.19 26.55
C GLY A 115 13.04 14.64 26.67
N ILE A 116 12.54 15.54 25.82
CA ILE A 116 12.83 16.99 25.90
C ILE A 116 12.38 17.57 27.25
N ASN A 117 11.21 17.17 27.76
CA ASN A 117 10.73 17.65 29.06
C ASN A 117 11.59 17.16 30.22
N GLN A 118 12.03 15.89 30.17
CA GLN A 118 12.89 15.31 31.21
C GLN A 118 14.31 15.90 31.21
N ALA A 119 14.86 16.18 30.02
CA ALA A 119 16.19 16.72 29.83
C ALA A 119 16.25 18.25 29.86
N ARG A 120 15.17 18.93 30.30
CA ARG A 120 15.01 20.39 30.21
C ARG A 120 16.22 21.15 30.74
N ASP A 121 16.67 20.88 31.96
CA ASP A 121 17.75 21.63 32.62
C ASP A 121 19.08 21.53 31.85
N ILE A 122 19.29 20.40 31.16
CA ILE A 122 20.49 20.16 30.34
C ILE A 122 20.60 21.20 29.22
N TYR A 123 19.47 21.64 28.63
CA TYR A 123 19.48 22.66 27.57
C TYR A 123 19.97 24.02 28.08
N ALA A 124 19.53 24.43 29.27
CA ALA A 124 19.92 25.71 29.85
C ALA A 124 21.41 25.74 30.22
N ASP A 125 21.93 24.60 30.72
CA ASP A 125 23.33 24.48 31.13
C ASP A 125 24.28 24.34 29.93
N SER A 126 23.85 23.68 28.84
CA SER A 126 24.72 23.36 27.71
C SER A 126 24.76 24.44 26.62
N PHE A 127 23.69 25.21 26.43
CA PHE A 127 23.53 26.06 25.25
C PHE A 127 23.55 27.56 25.62
N PRO A 128 24.68 28.27 25.39
CA PRO A 128 24.79 29.71 25.68
C PRO A 128 24.20 30.58 24.54
N PHE A 129 23.10 30.14 23.93
CA PHE A 129 22.45 30.82 22.81
C PHE A 129 20.94 30.52 22.79
N PRO A 130 20.12 31.37 22.14
CA PRO A 130 18.71 31.11 21.95
C PRO A 130 18.47 29.93 21.01
N LEU A 131 17.56 29.05 21.41
CA LEU A 131 17.06 27.92 20.65
C LEU A 131 15.68 28.27 20.08
N ILE A 132 15.55 28.27 18.76
CA ILE A 132 14.34 28.61 18.03
C ILE A 132 13.76 27.33 17.45
N LEU A 133 12.57 26.92 17.90
CA LEU A 133 11.87 25.78 17.33
C LEU A 133 10.79 26.29 16.37
N TRP A 134 10.90 25.88 15.10
CA TRP A 134 9.86 26.11 14.10
C TRP A 134 8.88 24.95 14.11
N LEU A 135 7.64 25.25 14.48
CA LEU A 135 6.59 24.28 14.77
C LEU A 135 5.40 24.46 13.85
N LYS A 136 4.78 23.33 13.49
CA LYS A 136 3.38 23.28 13.02
C LYS A 136 2.43 23.18 14.22
N ASP A 137 1.14 23.41 13.97
CA ASP A 137 0.13 23.38 15.03
C ASP A 137 0.04 22.07 15.81
N GLU A 138 0.07 20.95 15.10
CA GLU A 138 0.02 19.63 15.72
C GLU A 138 1.19 19.45 16.70
N VAL A 139 2.41 19.76 16.26
CA VAL A 139 3.62 19.67 17.08
C VAL A 139 3.58 20.65 18.24
N ALA A 140 3.08 21.88 18.05
CA ALA A 140 2.95 22.85 19.12
C ALA A 140 1.92 22.43 20.19
N THR A 141 0.84 21.78 19.76
CA THR A 141 -0.20 21.22 20.63
C THR A 141 0.36 20.03 21.42
N LEU A 142 1.06 19.13 20.73
CA LEU A 142 1.71 17.96 21.31
C LEU A 142 2.81 18.37 22.31
N LEU A 143 3.62 19.39 21.98
CA LEU A 143 4.63 19.97 22.87
C LEU A 143 3.98 20.51 24.15
N SER A 144 2.85 21.20 24.03
CA SER A 144 2.14 21.73 25.19
C SER A 144 1.54 20.64 26.09
N LYS A 145 1.21 19.48 25.50
CA LYS A 145 0.64 18.32 26.21
C LYS A 145 1.70 17.43 26.85
N LEU A 146 2.80 17.15 26.13
CA LEU A 146 3.82 16.17 26.54
C LEU A 146 5.06 16.82 27.19
N ALA A 147 5.32 18.11 26.92
CA ALA A 147 6.47 18.83 27.48
C ALA A 147 6.09 20.21 28.07
N PRO A 148 5.17 20.25 29.07
CA PRO A 148 4.68 21.50 29.63
C PRO A 148 5.78 22.32 30.33
N ASP A 149 6.72 21.66 31.02
CA ASP A 149 7.80 22.34 31.75
C ASP A 149 8.79 22.98 30.78
N PHE A 150 9.14 22.29 29.71
CA PHE A 150 9.95 22.84 28.64
C PHE A 150 9.25 24.01 27.94
N ARG A 151 7.95 23.86 27.61
CA ARG A 151 7.12 24.92 27.01
C ARG A 151 7.06 26.18 27.88
N SER A 152 7.12 26.04 29.22
CA SER A 152 7.03 27.16 30.16
C SER A 152 8.18 28.18 30.04
N TRP A 153 9.34 27.77 29.51
CA TRP A 153 10.46 28.67 29.25
C TRP A 153 10.27 29.59 28.06
N ALA A 154 9.43 29.18 27.10
CA ALA A 154 9.16 30.00 25.94
C ALA A 154 8.13 31.08 26.26
N ALA A 155 8.40 32.30 25.79
CA ALA A 155 7.44 33.39 25.79
C ALA A 155 6.23 33.07 24.88
N THR A 156 5.40 34.08 24.62
CA THR A 156 4.29 33.95 23.65
C THR A 156 4.83 33.50 22.29
N THR A 157 4.28 32.41 21.75
CA THR A 157 4.65 31.86 20.44
C THR A 157 4.50 32.93 19.36
N ILE A 158 5.54 33.12 18.54
CA ILE A 158 5.51 34.02 17.40
C ILE A 158 4.81 33.28 16.25
N LYS A 159 3.75 33.86 15.70
CA LYS A 159 2.96 33.24 14.65
C LYS A 159 3.19 33.93 13.31
N PHE A 160 3.39 33.13 12.27
CA PHE A 160 3.34 33.53 10.88
C PHE A 160 2.10 32.93 10.25
N GLU A 161 1.26 33.78 9.67
CA GLU A 161 -0.07 33.39 9.20
C GLU A 161 -0.30 33.91 7.77
N MET A 162 -0.99 33.13 6.94
CA MET A 162 -1.31 33.50 5.56
C MET A 162 -2.60 34.31 5.47
N ALA A 163 -2.71 35.18 4.46
CA ALA A 163 -3.93 35.93 4.19
C ALA A 163 -5.02 35.03 3.61
N LYS A 164 -6.28 35.45 3.76
CA LYS A 164 -7.45 34.72 3.26
C LYS A 164 -7.32 34.35 1.77
N GLU A 165 -6.95 35.32 0.93
CA GLU A 165 -6.83 35.12 -0.51
C GLU A 165 -5.71 34.12 -0.85
N ASP A 166 -4.60 34.17 -0.11
CA ASP A 166 -3.47 33.28 -0.30
C ASP A 166 -3.78 31.85 0.18
N LEU A 167 -4.59 31.68 1.24
CA LEU A 167 -5.08 30.38 1.70
C LEU A 167 -5.99 29.72 0.65
N ILE A 168 -6.92 30.50 0.07
CA ILE A 168 -7.80 30.02 -1.01
C ILE A 168 -6.96 29.65 -2.24
N ALA A 169 -5.96 30.47 -2.59
CA ALA A 169 -5.05 30.20 -3.69
C ALA A 169 -4.21 28.92 -3.45
N LEU A 170 -3.76 28.67 -2.22
CA LEU A 170 -3.03 27.45 -1.83
C LEU A 170 -3.85 26.20 -2.16
N ILE A 171 -5.07 26.13 -1.61
CA ILE A 171 -5.97 24.98 -1.79
C ILE A 171 -6.31 24.82 -3.27
N LYS A 172 -6.58 25.92 -3.97
CA LYS A 172 -6.90 25.88 -5.40
C LYS A 172 -5.75 25.34 -6.24
N GLN A 173 -4.52 25.79 -6.01
CA GLN A 173 -3.35 25.34 -6.75
C GLN A 173 -3.04 23.86 -6.50
N GLN A 174 -3.11 23.41 -5.25
CA GLN A 174 -2.86 22.01 -4.90
C GLN A 174 -3.95 21.10 -5.49
N THR A 175 -5.22 21.46 -5.38
CA THR A 175 -6.32 20.70 -6.00
C THR A 175 -6.26 20.71 -7.54
N GLU A 176 -5.85 21.80 -8.17
CA GLU A 176 -5.62 21.85 -9.63
C GLU A 176 -4.51 20.89 -10.06
N SER A 177 -3.39 20.87 -9.33
CA SER A 177 -2.28 19.95 -9.61
C SER A 177 -2.68 18.48 -9.45
N LEU A 178 -3.48 18.16 -8.43
CA LEU A 178 -4.07 16.84 -8.24
C LEU A 178 -4.86 16.38 -9.47
N PHE A 179 -5.87 17.16 -9.89
CA PHE A 179 -6.70 16.77 -11.04
C PHE A 179 -5.90 16.73 -12.34
N ALA A 180 -4.94 17.64 -12.53
CA ALA A 180 -4.05 17.62 -13.69
C ALA A 180 -3.23 16.33 -13.76
N ASN A 181 -2.67 15.89 -12.63
CA ASN A 181 -1.89 14.65 -12.55
C ASN A 181 -2.77 13.41 -12.80
N ILE A 182 -3.98 13.37 -12.26
CA ILE A 182 -4.92 12.25 -12.47
C ILE A 182 -5.35 12.17 -13.94
N LEU A 183 -5.69 13.30 -14.57
CA LEU A 183 -6.04 13.36 -16.00
C LEU A 183 -4.84 13.04 -16.91
N ALA A 184 -3.62 13.37 -16.47
CA ALA A 184 -2.40 13.00 -17.16
C ALA A 184 -2.16 11.49 -17.11
N ALA A 185 -2.35 10.86 -15.96
CA ALA A 185 -2.20 9.41 -15.76
C ALA A 185 -3.29 8.59 -16.46
N GLY A 186 -4.55 9.05 -16.46
CA GLY A 186 -5.67 8.32 -17.07
C GLY A 186 -6.12 7.10 -16.25
N ALA A 187 -6.83 6.16 -16.89
CA ALA A 187 -7.31 4.93 -16.23
C ALA A 187 -6.23 3.87 -16.00
N GLU A 188 -5.11 3.94 -16.71
CA GLU A 188 -4.06 2.90 -16.69
C GLU A 188 -3.28 2.86 -15.38
N GLN A 189 -3.02 4.04 -14.82
CA GLN A 189 -2.22 4.16 -13.61
C GLN A 189 -3.03 4.90 -12.54
N PHE A 190 -3.41 4.17 -11.50
CA PHE A 190 -3.91 4.81 -10.29
C PHE A 190 -2.73 5.40 -9.53
N LEU A 191 -2.65 6.73 -9.47
CA LEU A 191 -1.65 7.41 -8.65
C LEU A 191 -2.05 7.30 -7.18
N SER A 192 -1.19 6.76 -6.32
CA SER A 192 -1.46 6.75 -4.88
C SER A 192 -1.48 8.17 -4.31
N ASN A 193 -2.15 8.38 -3.17
CA ASN A 193 -2.12 9.68 -2.50
C ASN A 193 -0.70 10.05 -2.05
N ALA A 194 0.14 9.07 -1.71
CA ALA A 194 1.57 9.28 -1.47
C ALA A 194 2.32 9.80 -2.72
N ALA A 195 2.06 9.25 -3.92
CA ALA A 195 2.68 9.72 -5.17
C ALA A 195 2.25 11.15 -5.55
N LEU A 196 1.11 11.60 -5.02
CA LEU A 196 0.58 12.95 -5.21
C LEU A 196 0.96 13.90 -4.08
N ASP A 197 1.75 13.46 -3.10
CA ASP A 197 2.11 14.21 -1.88
C ASP A 197 0.87 14.70 -1.11
N LEU A 198 -0.19 13.88 -1.13
CA LEU A 198 -1.48 14.13 -0.48
C LEU A 198 -1.91 13.01 0.48
N ASP A 199 -1.00 12.09 0.80
CA ASP A 199 -1.18 11.11 1.87
C ASP A 199 -1.49 11.82 3.20
N PRO A 200 -2.26 11.24 4.14
CA PRO A 200 -2.55 11.88 5.43
C PRO A 200 -1.32 12.40 6.16
N LYS A 201 -0.16 11.74 6.03
CA LYS A 201 1.10 12.17 6.66
C LYS A 201 1.92 13.18 5.84
N SER A 202 1.51 13.44 4.60
CA SER A 202 2.24 14.31 3.67
C SER A 202 2.23 15.76 4.11
N GLN A 203 3.24 16.53 3.68
CA GLN A 203 3.31 17.93 4.03
C GLN A 203 2.17 18.74 3.39
N GLN A 204 1.84 18.50 2.13
CA GLN A 204 0.82 19.30 1.44
C GLN A 204 -0.57 19.02 2.02
N ARG A 205 -0.86 17.77 2.43
CA ARG A 205 -2.14 17.46 3.07
C ARG A 205 -2.36 18.24 4.35
N HIS A 206 -1.37 18.29 5.24
CA HIS A 206 -1.44 19.09 6.46
C HIS A 206 -1.59 20.60 6.15
N GLU A 207 -0.98 21.11 5.07
CA GLU A 207 -1.14 22.51 4.66
C GLU A 207 -2.58 22.81 4.20
N ILE A 208 -3.21 21.90 3.45
CA ILE A 208 -4.61 22.01 3.04
C ILE A 208 -5.54 22.00 4.25
N GLU A 209 -5.36 21.05 5.17
CA GLU A 209 -6.19 20.92 6.36
C GLU A 209 -6.03 22.12 7.28
N SER A 210 -4.79 22.60 7.46
CA SER A 210 -4.50 23.84 8.17
C SER A 210 -5.17 25.05 7.50
N ALA A 211 -5.10 25.15 6.17
CA ALA A 211 -5.72 26.24 5.42
C ALA A 211 -7.25 26.22 5.55
N ARG A 212 -7.89 25.05 5.47
CA ARG A 212 -9.32 24.86 5.70
C ARG A 212 -9.71 25.28 7.12
N HIS A 213 -8.94 24.86 8.11
CA HIS A 213 -9.17 25.20 9.51
C HIS A 213 -9.01 26.71 9.78
N ASP A 214 -7.95 27.33 9.25
CA ASP A 214 -7.68 28.76 9.41
C ASP A 214 -8.77 29.62 8.72
N LEU A 215 -9.23 29.22 7.53
CA LEU A 215 -10.35 29.91 6.84
C LEU A 215 -11.64 29.89 7.67
N GLN A 216 -11.96 28.75 8.28
CA GLN A 216 -13.18 28.61 9.07
C GLN A 216 -13.08 29.33 10.42
N THR A 217 -11.99 29.13 11.17
CA THR A 217 -11.86 29.64 12.55
C THR A 217 -11.46 31.10 12.62
N ARG A 218 -10.52 31.54 11.78
CA ARG A 218 -9.97 32.90 11.83
C ARG A 218 -10.79 33.88 11.02
N TYR A 219 -11.21 33.46 9.82
CA TYR A 219 -11.92 34.34 8.89
C TYR A 219 -13.44 34.14 8.90
N GLY A 220 -13.94 33.07 9.52
CA GLY A 220 -15.38 32.75 9.51
C GLY A 220 -15.91 32.49 8.09
N VAL A 221 -15.04 32.12 7.15
CA VAL A 221 -15.36 31.92 5.74
C VAL A 221 -15.45 30.44 5.46
N ASN A 222 -16.61 30.02 4.96
CA ASN A 222 -16.75 28.69 4.39
C ASN A 222 -16.12 28.65 3.00
N LEU A 223 -15.47 27.53 2.67
CA LEU A 223 -14.90 27.29 1.35
C LEU A 223 -15.98 27.35 0.28
N GLU A 224 -15.59 27.80 -0.91
CA GLU A 224 -16.45 27.72 -2.08
C GLU A 224 -16.76 26.25 -2.39
N PRO A 225 -17.98 25.92 -2.88
CA PRO A 225 -18.36 24.53 -3.14
C PRO A 225 -17.37 23.77 -4.02
N GLU A 226 -16.71 24.45 -4.96
CA GLU A 226 -15.71 23.87 -5.86
C GLU A 226 -14.46 23.37 -5.13
N LEU A 227 -13.97 24.15 -4.16
CA LEU A 227 -12.81 23.77 -3.37
C LEU A 227 -13.19 22.68 -2.37
N GLU A 228 -14.35 22.81 -1.73
CA GLU A 228 -14.87 21.78 -0.83
C GLU A 228 -15.04 20.45 -1.55
N ALA A 229 -15.63 20.45 -2.76
CA ALA A 229 -15.77 19.25 -3.58
C ALA A 229 -14.43 18.59 -3.90
N SER A 230 -13.38 19.40 -4.12
CA SER A 230 -12.03 18.90 -4.37
C SER A 230 -11.44 18.22 -3.13
N LEU A 231 -11.74 18.72 -1.93
CA LEU A 231 -11.26 18.14 -0.66
C LEU A 231 -11.98 16.84 -0.31
N GLU A 232 -13.31 16.81 -0.46
CA GLU A 232 -14.13 15.60 -0.31
C GLU A 232 -13.65 14.50 -1.25
N PHE A 233 -13.25 14.85 -2.48
CA PHE A 233 -12.66 13.90 -3.42
C PHE A 233 -11.33 13.31 -2.93
N VAL A 234 -10.46 14.09 -2.28
CA VAL A 234 -9.20 13.55 -1.74
C VAL A 234 -9.50 12.59 -0.57
N LEU A 235 -10.44 12.94 0.32
CA LEU A 235 -10.88 12.06 1.41
C LEU A 235 -11.45 10.73 0.89
N GLY A 236 -12.28 10.77 -0.16
CA GLY A 236 -12.79 9.54 -0.79
C GLY A 236 -11.67 8.65 -1.32
N ARG A 237 -10.56 9.23 -1.78
CA ARG A 237 -9.39 8.46 -2.23
C ARG A 237 -8.60 7.85 -1.08
N ASP A 238 -8.56 8.49 0.08
CA ASP A 238 -7.94 7.92 1.29
C ASP A 238 -8.69 6.65 1.72
N HIS A 239 -10.02 6.73 1.82
CA HIS A 239 -10.87 5.58 2.14
C HIS A 239 -10.78 4.47 1.08
N TYR A 240 -10.77 4.83 -0.21
CA TYR A 240 -10.57 3.86 -1.29
C TYR A 240 -9.23 3.13 -1.16
N ALA A 241 -8.17 3.82 -0.74
CA ALA A 241 -6.86 3.22 -0.56
C ALA A 241 -6.79 2.22 0.59
N ASN A 242 -7.67 2.35 1.58
CA ASN A 242 -7.80 1.45 2.73
C ASN A 242 -8.86 0.35 2.52
N ASP A 243 -9.41 0.20 1.30
CA ASP A 243 -10.55 -0.70 0.99
C ASP A 243 -11.84 -0.40 1.79
N GLU A 244 -11.97 0.82 2.33
CA GLU A 244 -13.17 1.37 2.99
C GLU A 244 -14.12 1.94 1.91
N ILE A 245 -14.62 1.04 1.04
CA ILE A 245 -15.26 1.44 -0.22
C ILE A 245 -16.61 2.12 -0.03
N GLU A 246 -17.34 1.78 1.03
CA GLU A 246 -18.66 2.38 1.32
C GLU A 246 -18.48 3.84 1.75
N GLU A 247 -17.54 4.12 2.65
CA GLU A 247 -17.15 5.46 3.06
C GLU A 247 -16.59 6.27 1.89
N ALA A 248 -15.74 5.66 1.05
CA ALA A 248 -15.21 6.29 -0.15
C ALA A 248 -16.32 6.78 -1.09
N LEU A 249 -17.38 5.98 -1.27
CA LEU A 249 -18.53 6.34 -2.10
C LEU A 249 -19.30 7.53 -1.54
N ASP A 250 -19.51 7.59 -0.22
CA ASP A 250 -20.17 8.74 0.43
C ASP A 250 -19.41 10.03 0.15
N TYR A 251 -18.08 10.02 0.32
CA TYR A 251 -17.21 11.17 0.01
C TYR A 251 -17.24 11.55 -1.48
N PHE A 252 -17.18 10.57 -2.39
CA PHE A 252 -17.28 10.85 -3.82
C PHE A 252 -18.66 11.37 -4.22
N GLN A 253 -19.73 10.91 -3.58
CA GLN A 253 -21.08 11.39 -3.82
C GLN A 253 -21.24 12.84 -3.34
N HIS A 254 -20.78 13.17 -2.14
CA HIS A 254 -20.78 14.56 -1.66
C HIS A 254 -19.96 15.47 -2.58
N SER A 255 -18.78 15.02 -3.03
CA SER A 255 -17.98 15.75 -4.02
C SER A 255 -18.76 16.01 -5.32
N LEU A 256 -19.44 14.99 -5.84
CA LEU A 256 -20.24 15.10 -7.07
C LEU A 256 -21.40 16.09 -6.92
N GLU A 257 -22.14 16.02 -5.81
CA GLU A 257 -23.26 16.93 -5.51
C GLU A 257 -22.79 18.39 -5.45
N LEU A 258 -21.63 18.65 -4.82
CA LEU A 258 -21.04 19.98 -4.76
C LEU A 258 -20.58 20.49 -6.14
N TRP A 259 -20.02 19.62 -6.99
CA TRP A 259 -19.65 19.98 -8.36
C TRP A 259 -20.87 20.30 -9.23
N GLN A 260 -21.95 19.54 -9.11
CA GLN A 260 -23.22 19.81 -9.81
C GLN A 260 -23.81 21.15 -9.37
N LEU A 261 -23.83 21.41 -8.06
CA LEU A 261 -24.31 22.67 -7.51
C LEU A 261 -23.45 23.87 -7.96
N ALA A 262 -22.13 23.70 -8.08
CA ALA A 262 -21.25 24.72 -8.63
C ALA A 262 -21.56 25.00 -10.12
N LEU A 263 -21.78 23.94 -10.91
CA LEU A 263 -22.12 24.03 -12.32
C LEU A 263 -23.46 24.75 -12.54
N ASP A 264 -24.51 24.40 -11.78
CA ASP A 264 -25.83 25.04 -11.84
C ASP A 264 -25.75 26.54 -11.54
N ARG A 265 -24.94 26.92 -10.53
CA ARG A 265 -24.68 28.32 -10.18
C ARG A 265 -23.98 29.07 -11.31
N GLN A 266 -23.07 28.44 -12.05
CA GLN A 266 -22.40 29.06 -13.20
C GLN A 266 -23.34 29.20 -14.40
N ILE A 267 -24.14 28.17 -14.71
CA ILE A 267 -25.12 28.20 -15.79
C ILE A 267 -26.13 29.34 -15.56
N GLY A 268 -26.60 29.51 -14.32
CA GLY A 268 -27.49 30.60 -13.93
C GLY A 268 -26.87 32.01 -14.04
N LYS A 269 -25.54 32.15 -13.99
CA LYS A 269 -24.84 33.44 -14.09
C LYS A 269 -24.43 33.82 -15.52
N ILE A 270 -24.11 32.86 -16.38
CA ILE A 270 -23.46 33.10 -17.69
C ILE A 270 -24.43 32.88 -18.88
N GLY A 271 -25.66 32.42 -18.65
CA GLY A 271 -26.66 32.29 -19.72
C GLY A 271 -26.30 31.22 -20.76
N GLY A 272 -25.74 30.09 -20.30
CA GLY A 272 -25.52 28.88 -21.10
C GLY A 272 -24.39 28.94 -22.13
N ARG A 273 -23.66 30.05 -22.27
CA ARG A 273 -22.51 30.16 -23.20
C ARG A 273 -21.19 30.14 -22.44
N GLY A 274 -20.76 28.93 -22.11
CA GLY A 274 -19.44 28.67 -21.52
C GLY A 274 -19.54 27.82 -20.26
N ILE A 275 -19.92 26.55 -20.41
CA ILE A 275 -19.60 25.57 -19.37
C ILE A 275 -18.07 25.54 -19.29
N SER A 276 -17.51 25.98 -18.16
CA SER A 276 -16.06 25.98 -17.97
C SER A 276 -15.56 24.54 -18.05
N SER A 277 -14.77 24.23 -19.08
CA SER A 277 -14.19 22.90 -19.31
C SER A 277 -13.54 22.27 -18.06
N PRO A 278 -12.91 23.02 -17.13
CA PRO A 278 -12.33 22.42 -15.93
C PRO A 278 -13.35 21.73 -15.00
N HIS A 279 -14.59 22.23 -14.88
CA HIS A 279 -15.58 21.63 -13.96
C HIS A 279 -16.08 20.30 -14.47
N LEU A 280 -16.36 20.21 -15.78
CA LEU A 280 -16.73 18.94 -16.41
C LEU A 280 -15.63 17.90 -16.27
N LEU A 281 -14.36 18.31 -16.43
CA LEU A 281 -13.23 17.41 -16.24
C LEU A 281 -13.10 16.88 -14.81
N ARG A 282 -13.28 17.73 -13.80
CA ARG A 282 -13.27 17.30 -12.39
C ARG A 282 -14.45 16.38 -12.09
N GLN A 283 -15.64 16.70 -12.59
CA GLN A 283 -16.82 15.84 -12.47
C GLN A 283 -16.59 14.45 -13.08
N ALA A 284 -16.01 14.40 -14.29
CA ALA A 284 -15.67 13.14 -14.95
C ALA A 284 -14.70 12.30 -14.10
N VAL A 285 -13.68 12.94 -13.49
CA VAL A 285 -12.75 12.24 -12.59
C VAL A 285 -13.46 11.66 -11.37
N VAL A 286 -14.38 12.38 -10.74
CA VAL A 286 -15.17 11.87 -9.59
C VAL A 286 -16.03 10.68 -10.02
N LEU A 287 -16.73 10.78 -11.15
CA LEU A 287 -17.56 9.69 -11.70
C LEU A 287 -16.71 8.45 -12.00
N PHE A 288 -15.52 8.64 -12.57
CA PHE A 288 -14.58 7.54 -12.80
C PHE A 288 -14.18 6.84 -11.50
N HIS A 289 -13.88 7.59 -10.43
CA HIS A 289 -13.52 7.01 -9.13
C HIS A 289 -14.69 6.28 -8.47
N GLN A 290 -15.94 6.74 -8.63
CA GLN A 290 -17.11 5.96 -8.23
C GLN A 290 -17.16 4.62 -8.98
N GLY A 291 -16.90 4.61 -10.29
CA GLY A 291 -16.77 3.38 -11.08
C GLY A 291 -15.68 2.44 -10.55
N LEU A 292 -14.52 2.98 -10.12
CA LEU A 292 -13.46 2.19 -9.47
C LEU A 292 -13.93 1.57 -8.15
N CYS A 293 -14.67 2.29 -7.31
CA CYS A 293 -15.27 1.75 -6.08
C CYS A 293 -16.17 0.54 -6.37
N TYR A 294 -17.08 0.66 -7.34
CA TYR A 294 -17.95 -0.46 -7.70
C TYR A 294 -17.19 -1.63 -8.30
N ARG A 295 -16.16 -1.38 -9.12
CA ARG A 295 -15.26 -2.43 -9.61
C ARG A 295 -14.58 -3.16 -8.43
N ARG A 296 -14.09 -2.41 -7.44
CA ARG A 296 -13.44 -2.97 -6.24
C ARG A 296 -14.43 -3.76 -5.36
N MET A 297 -15.66 -3.30 -5.18
CA MET A 297 -16.70 -4.08 -4.50
C MET A 297 -17.01 -5.41 -5.20
N ALA A 298 -17.00 -5.44 -6.54
CA ALA A 298 -17.19 -6.67 -7.29
C ALA A 298 -16.08 -7.70 -7.05
N GLU A 299 -14.85 -7.23 -6.83
CA GLU A 299 -13.69 -8.05 -6.49
C GLU A 299 -13.76 -8.58 -5.06
N LEU A 300 -14.13 -7.73 -4.11
CA LEU A 300 -14.25 -8.06 -2.68
C LEU A 300 -15.46 -8.97 -2.40
N ARG A 301 -16.53 -8.86 -3.20
CA ARG A 301 -17.78 -9.62 -3.01
C ARG A 301 -18.16 -10.42 -4.27
N PRO A 302 -17.46 -11.54 -4.57
CA PRO A 302 -17.68 -12.31 -5.80
C PRO A 302 -19.14 -12.76 -6.03
N ALA A 303 -19.89 -13.03 -4.96
CA ALA A 303 -21.30 -13.44 -5.07
C ALA A 303 -22.23 -12.36 -5.66
N LEU A 304 -21.85 -11.08 -5.55
CA LEU A 304 -22.63 -9.93 -6.04
C LEU A 304 -21.94 -9.23 -7.22
N ASN A 305 -20.88 -9.83 -7.77
CA ASN A 305 -20.01 -9.21 -8.76
C ASN A 305 -20.76 -8.64 -9.97
N ARG A 306 -21.76 -9.36 -10.51
CA ARG A 306 -22.50 -8.95 -11.70
C ARG A 306 -23.26 -7.64 -11.48
N ARG A 307 -23.87 -7.45 -10.30
CA ARG A 307 -24.57 -6.21 -9.97
C ARG A 307 -23.58 -5.05 -9.88
N TYR A 308 -22.48 -5.26 -9.16
CA TYR A 308 -21.44 -4.24 -9.01
C TYR A 308 -20.73 -3.91 -10.34
N TRP A 309 -20.56 -4.86 -11.26
CA TRP A 309 -20.06 -4.57 -12.61
C TRP A 309 -21.04 -3.73 -13.44
N GLN A 310 -22.36 -3.91 -13.25
CA GLN A 310 -23.36 -3.04 -13.89
C GLN A 310 -23.28 -1.62 -13.33
N ASP A 311 -23.17 -1.47 -12.01
CA ASP A 311 -23.00 -0.18 -11.37
C ASP A 311 -21.69 0.50 -11.82
N ALA A 312 -20.58 -0.24 -11.87
CA ALA A 312 -19.30 0.27 -12.36
C ALA A 312 -19.38 0.73 -13.82
N LEU A 313 -19.99 -0.09 -14.70
CA LEU A 313 -20.21 0.26 -16.10
C LEU A 313 -21.05 1.53 -16.25
N PHE A 314 -22.09 1.69 -15.43
CA PHE A 314 -22.92 2.90 -15.41
C PHE A 314 -22.06 4.14 -15.15
N TRP A 315 -21.26 4.13 -14.08
CA TRP A 315 -20.42 5.28 -13.72
C TRP A 315 -19.30 5.54 -14.74
N PHE A 316 -18.68 4.50 -15.30
CA PHE A 316 -17.70 4.68 -16.37
C PHE A 316 -18.34 5.29 -17.63
N ARG A 317 -19.55 4.87 -18.03
CA ARG A 317 -20.27 5.50 -19.15
C ARG A 317 -20.60 6.96 -18.86
N GLN A 318 -21.06 7.29 -17.65
CA GLN A 318 -21.31 8.69 -17.25
C GLN A 318 -20.04 9.54 -17.31
N CYS A 319 -18.88 9.00 -16.89
CA CYS A 319 -17.59 9.67 -17.06
C CYS A 319 -17.30 9.99 -18.54
N LEU A 320 -17.42 8.99 -19.42
CA LEU A 320 -17.15 9.16 -20.87
C LEU A 320 -18.11 10.19 -21.50
N GLU A 321 -19.40 10.15 -21.16
CA GLU A 321 -20.39 11.14 -21.64
C GLU A 321 -20.03 12.57 -21.23
N VAL A 322 -19.52 12.77 -20.01
CA VAL A 322 -19.09 14.09 -19.52
C VAL A 322 -17.82 14.56 -20.26
N LEU A 323 -16.87 13.66 -20.52
CA LEU A 323 -15.66 13.97 -21.28
C LEU A 323 -15.96 14.32 -22.76
N GLU A 324 -16.94 13.64 -23.36
CA GLU A 324 -17.44 13.95 -24.70
C GLU A 324 -18.12 15.31 -24.76
N LYS A 325 -18.96 15.64 -23.77
CA LYS A 325 -19.55 16.99 -23.61
C LYS A 325 -18.51 18.08 -23.42
N ALA A 326 -17.36 17.73 -22.84
CA ALA A 326 -16.22 18.64 -22.69
C ALA A 326 -15.34 18.74 -23.95
N GLU A 327 -15.70 18.04 -25.04
CA GLU A 327 -14.96 17.99 -26.31
C GLU A 327 -13.51 17.47 -26.16
N ARG A 328 -13.26 16.60 -25.18
CA ARG A 328 -11.91 16.06 -24.87
C ARG A 328 -11.76 14.60 -25.26
N GLN A 329 -11.69 14.32 -26.56
CA GLN A 329 -11.52 12.96 -27.12
C GLN A 329 -10.20 12.28 -26.67
N ASP A 330 -9.16 13.08 -26.42
CA ASP A 330 -7.90 12.62 -25.85
C ASP A 330 -8.08 12.00 -24.45
N LEU A 331 -8.98 12.57 -23.64
CA LEU A 331 -9.31 12.01 -22.32
C LEU A 331 -10.31 10.85 -22.43
N VAL A 332 -11.25 10.89 -23.38
CA VAL A 332 -12.12 9.73 -23.66
C VAL A 332 -11.26 8.49 -23.93
N ALA A 333 -10.23 8.62 -24.78
CA ALA A 333 -9.26 7.55 -25.04
C ALA A 333 -8.66 7.00 -23.73
N LYS A 334 -8.17 7.88 -22.84
CA LYS A 334 -7.55 7.45 -21.57
C LYS A 334 -8.45 6.70 -20.59
N PHE A 335 -9.77 6.85 -20.68
CA PHE A 335 -10.72 6.28 -19.71
C PHE A 335 -11.65 5.21 -20.29
N ILE A 336 -11.66 5.00 -21.62
CA ILE A 336 -12.62 4.12 -22.29
C ILE A 336 -12.45 2.63 -21.94
N LEU A 337 -11.21 2.19 -21.69
CA LEU A 337 -10.88 0.78 -21.49
C LEU A 337 -11.60 0.18 -20.27
N SER A 338 -11.78 0.94 -19.18
CA SER A 338 -12.48 0.45 -17.99
C SER A 338 -13.94 0.09 -18.26
N ALA A 339 -14.61 0.80 -19.18
CA ALA A 339 -15.95 0.44 -19.62
C ALA A 339 -15.94 -0.83 -20.50
N CYS A 340 -14.95 -0.98 -21.39
CA CYS A 340 -14.76 -2.20 -22.18
C CYS A 340 -14.52 -3.43 -21.28
N GLU A 341 -13.69 -3.31 -20.24
CA GLU A 341 -13.46 -4.37 -19.26
C GLU A 341 -14.75 -4.82 -18.57
N MET A 342 -15.59 -3.86 -18.14
CA MET A 342 -16.86 -4.19 -17.49
C MET A 342 -17.83 -4.86 -18.49
N LEU A 343 -17.88 -4.40 -19.74
CA LEU A 343 -18.70 -5.01 -20.79
C LEU A 343 -18.25 -6.46 -21.09
N GLN A 344 -16.94 -6.72 -21.13
CA GLN A 344 -16.40 -8.06 -21.31
C GLN A 344 -16.78 -8.97 -20.13
N ARG A 345 -16.61 -8.52 -18.88
CA ARG A 345 -17.00 -9.28 -17.67
C ARG A 345 -18.51 -9.56 -17.63
N LEU A 346 -19.32 -8.61 -18.10
CA LEU A 346 -20.78 -8.76 -18.23
C LEU A 346 -21.21 -9.58 -19.45
N GLN A 347 -20.28 -9.95 -20.34
CA GLN A 347 -20.53 -10.63 -21.60
C GLN A 347 -21.51 -9.87 -22.52
N ALA A 348 -21.48 -8.54 -22.46
CA ALA A 348 -22.29 -7.66 -23.29
C ALA A 348 -21.61 -7.44 -24.66
N TRP A 349 -21.49 -8.52 -25.45
CA TRP A 349 -20.62 -8.59 -26.63
C TRP A 349 -20.94 -7.55 -27.72
N LYS A 350 -22.21 -7.20 -27.92
CA LYS A 350 -22.61 -6.19 -28.92
C LYS A 350 -22.09 -4.80 -28.54
N ASP A 351 -22.39 -4.37 -27.32
CA ASP A 351 -21.92 -3.11 -26.75
C ASP A 351 -20.39 -3.07 -26.67
N LEU A 352 -19.76 -4.20 -26.31
CA LEU A 352 -18.30 -4.31 -26.27
C LEU A 352 -17.68 -4.12 -27.65
N LYS A 353 -18.27 -4.72 -28.69
CA LYS A 353 -17.79 -4.57 -30.07
C LYS A 353 -17.80 -3.12 -30.52
N GLU A 354 -18.92 -2.42 -30.29
CA GLU A 354 -19.08 -1.01 -30.64
C GLU A 354 -18.07 -0.13 -29.89
N LEU A 355 -17.96 -0.32 -28.57
CA LEU A 355 -17.06 0.48 -27.75
C LEU A 355 -15.57 0.18 -28.02
N ALA A 356 -15.22 -1.09 -28.28
CA ALA A 356 -13.85 -1.49 -28.59
C ALA A 356 -13.39 -0.98 -29.97
N LEU A 357 -14.28 -0.93 -30.98
CA LEU A 357 -13.96 -0.30 -32.26
C LEU A 357 -13.71 1.20 -32.11
N LYS A 358 -14.57 1.88 -31.36
CA LYS A 358 -14.38 3.30 -31.03
C LYS A 358 -13.08 3.53 -30.24
N SER A 359 -12.79 2.67 -29.27
CA SER A 359 -11.56 2.67 -28.48
C SER A 359 -10.32 2.54 -29.37
N LEU A 360 -10.33 1.58 -30.30
CA LEU A 360 -9.25 1.36 -31.26
C LEU A 360 -8.99 2.58 -32.16
N GLU A 361 -10.04 3.24 -32.63
CA GLU A 361 -9.91 4.48 -33.42
C GLU A 361 -9.28 5.60 -32.60
N LEU A 362 -9.68 5.74 -31.34
CA LEU A 362 -9.13 6.76 -30.43
C LEU A 362 -7.68 6.47 -30.06
N HIS A 363 -7.32 5.23 -29.71
CA HIS A 363 -5.96 4.88 -29.30
C HIS A 363 -4.96 4.91 -30.46
N ARG A 364 -5.40 4.70 -31.70
CA ARG A 364 -4.55 4.94 -32.89
C ARG A 364 -4.12 6.40 -33.03
N VAL A 365 -4.88 7.35 -32.49
CA VAL A 365 -4.61 8.79 -32.58
C VAL A 365 -3.96 9.33 -31.31
N TYR A 366 -4.50 8.97 -30.14
CA TYR A 366 -4.16 9.56 -28.84
C TYR A 366 -3.48 8.59 -27.86
N GLY A 367 -3.52 7.30 -28.16
CA GLY A 367 -3.10 6.24 -27.24
C GLY A 367 -1.70 5.72 -27.50
N ASP A 368 -1.37 4.61 -26.84
CA ASP A 368 -0.12 3.89 -27.03
C ASP A 368 -0.33 2.45 -27.52
N ALA A 369 0.78 1.77 -27.79
CA ALA A 369 0.77 0.41 -28.31
C ALA A 369 0.11 -0.60 -27.36
N ALA A 370 0.23 -0.40 -26.03
CA ALA A 370 -0.38 -1.30 -25.06
C ALA A 370 -1.91 -1.19 -25.09
N GLN A 371 -2.45 0.02 -25.22
CA GLN A 371 -3.89 0.26 -25.37
C GLN A 371 -4.44 -0.34 -26.66
N VAL A 372 -3.72 -0.16 -27.77
CA VAL A 372 -4.08 -0.76 -29.06
C VAL A 372 -4.09 -2.29 -28.98
N ALA A 373 -3.12 -2.90 -28.29
CA ALA A 373 -3.12 -4.34 -28.04
C ALA A 373 -4.36 -4.77 -27.22
N GLN A 374 -4.76 -3.99 -26.20
CA GLN A 374 -5.94 -4.29 -25.39
C GLN A 374 -7.23 -4.20 -26.19
N ASP A 375 -7.35 -3.24 -27.10
CA ASP A 375 -8.48 -3.14 -28.02
C ASP A 375 -8.60 -4.37 -28.92
N TYR A 376 -7.48 -4.84 -29.49
CA TYR A 376 -7.46 -6.10 -30.24
C TYR A 376 -7.84 -7.29 -29.36
N GLY A 377 -7.41 -7.32 -28.10
CA GLY A 377 -7.82 -8.33 -27.12
C GLY A 377 -9.35 -8.35 -26.90
N PHE A 378 -9.99 -7.19 -26.77
CA PHE A 378 -11.45 -7.11 -26.66
C PHE A 378 -12.16 -7.59 -27.93
N LEU A 379 -11.68 -7.17 -29.10
CA LEU A 379 -12.23 -7.61 -30.38
C LEU A 379 -12.04 -9.12 -30.60
N ALA A 380 -10.92 -9.69 -30.18
CA ALA A 380 -10.66 -11.13 -30.21
C ALA A 380 -11.66 -11.88 -29.30
N ALA A 381 -11.93 -11.38 -28.10
CA ALA A 381 -12.93 -11.95 -27.20
C ALA A 381 -14.34 -11.90 -27.80
N VAL A 382 -14.72 -10.79 -28.47
CA VAL A 382 -15.98 -10.68 -29.20
C VAL A 382 -16.04 -11.71 -30.33
N ALA A 383 -15.01 -11.82 -31.16
CA ALA A 383 -14.96 -12.78 -32.26
C ALA A 383 -15.04 -14.24 -31.78
N ALA A 384 -14.39 -14.55 -30.66
CA ALA A 384 -14.49 -15.86 -30.00
C ALA A 384 -15.92 -16.15 -29.53
N SER A 385 -16.62 -15.15 -28.97
CA SER A 385 -18.04 -15.29 -28.56
C SER A 385 -18.98 -15.52 -29.75
N GLU A 386 -18.64 -15.00 -30.93
CA GLU A 386 -19.35 -15.21 -32.20
C GLU A 386 -18.98 -16.55 -32.87
N SER A 387 -18.11 -17.36 -32.25
CA SER A 387 -17.52 -18.59 -32.81
C SER A 387 -16.74 -18.37 -34.12
N ASN A 388 -16.30 -17.14 -34.38
CA ASN A 388 -15.44 -16.80 -35.51
C ASN A 388 -13.97 -16.99 -35.12
N TRP A 389 -13.56 -18.26 -35.02
CA TRP A 389 -12.26 -18.64 -34.47
C TRP A 389 -11.07 -18.14 -35.29
N THR A 390 -11.21 -18.04 -36.62
CA THR A 390 -10.16 -17.51 -37.50
C THR A 390 -9.89 -16.04 -37.23
N ALA A 391 -10.95 -15.22 -37.20
CA ALA A 391 -10.82 -13.80 -36.87
C ALA A 391 -10.33 -13.61 -35.42
N ALA A 392 -10.84 -14.41 -34.48
CA ALA A 392 -10.39 -14.35 -33.09
C ALA A 392 -8.89 -14.65 -32.95
N HIS A 393 -8.38 -15.63 -33.70
CA HIS A 393 -6.97 -16.00 -33.70
C HIS A 393 -6.08 -14.88 -34.29
N GLU A 394 -6.47 -14.32 -35.43
CA GLU A 394 -5.76 -13.19 -36.05
C GLU A 394 -5.70 -11.97 -35.11
N LEU A 395 -6.82 -11.63 -34.46
CA LEU A 395 -6.91 -10.52 -33.52
C LEU A 395 -6.10 -10.78 -32.24
N ALA A 396 -6.15 -12.01 -31.70
CA ALA A 396 -5.38 -12.39 -30.51
C ALA A 396 -3.86 -12.37 -30.78
N ASN A 397 -3.42 -12.88 -31.94
CA ASN A 397 -2.02 -12.79 -32.38
C ASN A 397 -1.58 -11.34 -32.58
N SER A 398 -2.45 -10.50 -33.15
CA SER A 398 -2.16 -9.06 -33.30
C SER A 398 -1.99 -8.38 -31.94
N ALA A 399 -2.86 -8.70 -30.97
CA ALA A 399 -2.73 -8.20 -29.60
C ALA A 399 -1.39 -8.63 -28.95
N LEU A 400 -1.04 -9.92 -29.07
CA LEU A 400 0.19 -10.47 -28.48
C LEU A 400 1.45 -9.90 -29.13
N SER A 401 1.50 -9.82 -30.47
CA SER A 401 2.65 -9.26 -31.20
C SER A 401 2.90 -7.80 -30.86
N ILE A 402 1.85 -6.98 -30.72
CA ILE A 402 2.00 -5.59 -30.29
C ILE A 402 2.43 -5.53 -28.82
N ALA A 403 1.93 -6.46 -27.99
CA ALA A 403 2.28 -6.52 -26.58
C ALA A 403 3.75 -6.85 -26.33
N GLU A 404 4.37 -7.71 -27.14
CA GLU A 404 5.81 -8.05 -27.03
C GLU A 404 6.72 -6.83 -27.22
N GLU A 405 6.32 -5.88 -28.06
CA GLU A 405 7.07 -4.66 -28.35
C GLU A 405 6.73 -3.50 -27.38
N ALA A 406 5.66 -3.63 -26.59
CA ALA A 406 5.10 -2.56 -25.78
C ALA A 406 5.52 -2.65 -24.29
N PRO A 407 6.28 -1.67 -23.75
CA PRO A 407 6.84 -1.76 -22.40
C PRO A 407 5.81 -1.65 -21.26
N LYS A 408 4.59 -1.18 -21.56
CA LYS A 408 3.55 -0.90 -20.56
C LYS A 408 2.52 -2.03 -20.39
N VAL A 409 2.63 -3.11 -21.16
CA VAL A 409 1.65 -4.19 -21.06
C VAL A 409 1.76 -4.87 -19.70
N SER A 410 0.62 -5.00 -19.03
CA SER A 410 0.57 -5.68 -17.74
C SER A 410 0.63 -7.20 -17.94
N ARG A 411 1.17 -7.91 -16.96
CA ARG A 411 1.16 -9.39 -16.96
C ARG A 411 -0.25 -9.98 -17.09
N GLN A 412 -1.26 -9.26 -16.61
CA GLN A 412 -2.67 -9.65 -16.72
C GLN A 412 -3.18 -9.56 -18.16
N GLN A 413 -2.80 -8.50 -18.89
CA GLN A 413 -3.13 -8.35 -20.30
C GLN A 413 -2.47 -9.46 -21.12
N GLU A 414 -1.17 -9.70 -20.91
CA GLU A 414 -0.43 -10.77 -21.60
C GLU A 414 -1.07 -12.15 -21.37
N SER A 415 -1.35 -12.49 -20.11
CA SER A 415 -2.00 -13.77 -19.77
C SER A 415 -3.42 -13.90 -20.34
N SER A 416 -4.16 -12.79 -20.49
CA SER A 416 -5.46 -12.78 -21.16
C SER A 416 -5.35 -13.05 -22.67
N TYR A 417 -4.35 -12.46 -23.34
CA TYR A 417 -4.10 -12.69 -24.77
C TYR A 417 -3.68 -14.14 -25.03
N LEU A 418 -2.81 -14.70 -24.19
CA LEU A 418 -2.41 -16.11 -24.27
C LEU A 418 -3.59 -17.06 -24.03
N LEU A 419 -4.50 -16.73 -23.10
CA LEU A 419 -5.73 -17.50 -22.88
C LEU A 419 -6.62 -17.50 -24.13
N LEU A 420 -6.83 -16.33 -24.74
CA LEU A 420 -7.62 -16.21 -25.97
C LEU A 420 -6.95 -16.99 -27.11
N LEU A 421 -5.63 -16.88 -27.26
CA LEU A 421 -4.88 -17.59 -28.29
C LEU A 421 -5.00 -19.11 -28.10
N GLY A 422 -4.77 -19.63 -26.88
CA GLY A 422 -4.94 -21.06 -26.58
C GLY A 422 -6.36 -21.57 -26.82
N ARG A 423 -7.39 -20.78 -26.53
CA ARG A 423 -8.78 -21.11 -26.87
C ARG A 423 -9.00 -21.21 -28.38
N THR A 424 -8.44 -20.30 -29.17
CA THR A 424 -8.56 -20.33 -30.63
C THR A 424 -7.83 -21.52 -31.26
N GLN A 425 -6.58 -21.78 -30.83
CA GLN A 425 -5.76 -22.91 -31.29
C GLN A 425 -6.42 -24.25 -30.98
N ARG A 426 -7.02 -24.39 -29.79
CA ARG A 426 -7.83 -25.56 -29.43
C ARG A 426 -8.94 -25.82 -30.44
N GLN A 427 -9.66 -24.79 -30.89
CA GLN A 427 -10.77 -24.93 -31.85
C GLN A 427 -10.29 -25.18 -33.27
N MET A 428 -9.04 -24.82 -33.59
CA MET A 428 -8.39 -25.12 -34.87
C MET A 428 -7.74 -26.52 -34.90
N GLY A 429 -7.66 -27.20 -33.75
CA GLY A 429 -7.02 -28.52 -33.63
C GLY A 429 -5.52 -28.47 -33.34
N GLU A 430 -4.96 -27.29 -33.02
CA GLU A 430 -3.56 -27.05 -32.67
C GLU A 430 -3.35 -27.16 -31.14
N TRP A 431 -3.68 -28.33 -30.59
CA TRP A 431 -3.77 -28.52 -29.14
C TRP A 431 -2.40 -28.50 -28.42
N GLU A 432 -1.31 -28.88 -29.08
CA GLU A 432 0.04 -28.80 -28.49
C GLU A 432 0.47 -27.33 -28.29
N GLU A 433 0.23 -26.47 -29.27
CA GLU A 433 0.51 -25.03 -29.15
C GLU A 433 -0.39 -24.37 -28.12
N ALA A 434 -1.67 -24.76 -28.07
CA ALA A 434 -2.61 -24.29 -27.06
C ALA A 434 -2.12 -24.62 -25.63
N VAL A 435 -1.62 -25.84 -25.40
CA VAL A 435 -1.05 -26.22 -24.10
C VAL A 435 0.16 -25.37 -23.76
N ASN A 436 1.11 -25.21 -24.68
CA ASN A 436 2.33 -24.41 -24.44
C ASN A 436 1.99 -22.95 -24.07
N ASN A 437 1.10 -22.32 -24.84
CA ASN A 437 0.68 -20.94 -24.61
C ASN A 437 -0.05 -20.79 -23.26
N LEU A 438 -0.91 -21.74 -22.91
CA LEU A 438 -1.64 -21.69 -21.65
C LEU A 438 -0.76 -22.02 -20.43
N GLU A 439 0.24 -22.89 -20.57
CA GLU A 439 1.24 -23.12 -19.53
C GLU A 439 2.05 -21.85 -19.27
N TRP A 440 2.44 -21.13 -20.34
CA TRP A 440 3.05 -19.82 -20.21
C TRP A 440 2.09 -18.82 -19.55
N ALA A 441 0.82 -18.79 -19.97
CA ALA A 441 -0.19 -17.93 -19.36
C ALA A 441 -0.34 -18.19 -17.86
N LYS A 442 -0.28 -19.46 -17.43
CA LYS A 442 -0.35 -19.84 -16.01
C LYS A 442 0.86 -19.32 -15.22
N VAL A 443 2.05 -19.32 -15.81
CA VAL A 443 3.28 -18.80 -15.17
C VAL A 443 3.26 -17.28 -15.06
N VAL A 444 2.78 -16.59 -16.11
CA VAL A 444 2.74 -15.12 -16.16
C VAL A 444 1.58 -14.55 -15.34
N CYS A 445 0.45 -15.25 -15.27
CA CYS A 445 -0.74 -14.80 -14.56
C CYS A 445 -0.52 -14.79 -13.05
N GLU A 446 -0.69 -13.63 -12.43
CA GLU A 446 -0.53 -13.45 -11.00
C GLU A 446 -1.90 -13.56 -10.27
N PRO A 447 -2.17 -14.67 -9.55
CA PRO A 447 -3.50 -14.91 -8.95
C PRO A 447 -3.90 -13.87 -7.91
N GLN A 448 -2.94 -13.14 -7.34
CA GLN A 448 -3.19 -12.07 -6.36
C GLN A 448 -3.94 -10.86 -6.94
N TYR A 449 -3.83 -10.62 -8.24
CA TYR A 449 -4.50 -9.49 -8.88
C TYR A 449 -5.75 -9.94 -9.65
N GLU A 450 -5.65 -11.01 -10.46
CA GLU A 450 -6.79 -11.52 -11.23
C GLU A 450 -6.96 -13.04 -11.09
N PRO A 451 -7.46 -13.51 -9.93
CA PRO A 451 -7.65 -14.95 -9.72
C PRO A 451 -8.69 -15.56 -10.67
N SER A 452 -9.66 -14.78 -11.13
CA SER A 452 -10.66 -15.26 -12.11
C SER A 452 -10.02 -15.67 -13.43
N LEU A 453 -9.09 -14.85 -13.95
CA LEU A 453 -8.32 -15.18 -15.15
C LEU A 453 -7.46 -16.43 -14.94
N TYR A 454 -6.78 -16.53 -13.79
CA TYR A 454 -5.98 -17.71 -13.44
C TYR A 454 -6.82 -18.99 -13.43
N LEU A 455 -8.02 -18.93 -12.84
CA LEU A 455 -8.93 -20.06 -12.77
C LEU A 455 -9.43 -20.48 -14.15
N GLU A 456 -9.69 -19.52 -15.05
CA GLU A 456 -10.04 -19.81 -16.45
C GLU A 456 -8.89 -20.51 -17.20
N ILE A 457 -7.65 -20.02 -17.05
CA ILE A 457 -6.46 -20.65 -17.65
C ILE A 457 -6.29 -22.08 -17.16
N VAL A 458 -6.37 -22.30 -15.84
CA VAL A 458 -6.24 -23.64 -15.23
C VAL A 458 -7.35 -24.58 -15.70
N ASP A 459 -8.58 -24.09 -15.86
CA ASP A 459 -9.68 -24.90 -16.39
C ASP A 459 -9.47 -25.31 -17.84
N GLU A 460 -9.03 -24.40 -18.71
CA GLU A 460 -8.75 -24.70 -20.12
C GLU A 460 -7.58 -25.69 -20.25
N LEU A 461 -6.49 -25.46 -19.53
CA LEU A 461 -5.35 -26.39 -19.46
C LEU A 461 -5.80 -27.78 -19.02
N ARG A 462 -6.57 -27.85 -17.93
CA ARG A 462 -7.09 -29.12 -17.41
C ARG A 462 -7.93 -29.84 -18.45
N SER A 463 -8.75 -29.12 -19.22
CA SER A 463 -9.57 -29.70 -20.29
C SER A 463 -8.69 -30.30 -21.39
N LEU A 464 -7.66 -29.58 -21.85
CA LEU A 464 -6.71 -30.08 -22.86
C LEU A 464 -5.93 -31.30 -22.38
N TYR A 465 -5.42 -31.25 -21.14
CA TYR A 465 -4.72 -32.37 -20.53
C TYR A 465 -5.59 -33.62 -20.41
N PHE A 466 -6.87 -33.45 -20.07
CA PHE A 466 -7.80 -34.56 -19.88
C PHE A 466 -8.27 -35.17 -21.21
N PHE A 467 -8.70 -34.34 -22.17
CA PHE A 467 -9.36 -34.81 -23.39
C PHE A 467 -8.39 -35.04 -24.56
N GLU A 468 -7.40 -34.18 -24.74
CA GLU A 468 -6.50 -34.26 -25.90
C GLU A 468 -5.24 -35.07 -25.56
N ARG A 469 -4.54 -34.69 -24.48
CA ARG A 469 -3.27 -35.34 -24.08
C ARG A 469 -3.45 -36.65 -23.31
N HIS A 470 -4.64 -36.88 -22.74
CA HIS A 470 -4.97 -38.04 -21.89
C HIS A 470 -4.06 -38.18 -20.66
N ASP A 471 -3.46 -37.08 -20.20
CA ASP A 471 -2.66 -37.05 -18.98
C ASP A 471 -3.56 -36.75 -17.77
N TYR A 472 -4.18 -37.81 -17.26
CA TYR A 472 -5.12 -37.71 -16.16
C TYR A 472 -4.46 -37.26 -14.85
N LEU A 473 -3.15 -37.46 -14.68
CA LEU A 473 -2.43 -37.07 -13.48
C LEU A 473 -2.30 -35.55 -13.44
N GLU A 474 -1.84 -34.93 -14.54
CA GLU A 474 -1.73 -33.47 -14.61
C GLU A 474 -3.10 -32.80 -14.59
N ALA A 475 -4.11 -33.37 -15.26
CA ALA A 475 -5.48 -32.88 -15.16
C ALA A 475 -6.02 -32.94 -13.71
N PHE A 476 -5.63 -33.95 -12.93
CA PHE A 476 -5.99 -34.06 -11.51
C PHE A 476 -5.25 -33.03 -10.64
N ASN A 477 -3.95 -32.81 -10.88
CA ASN A 477 -3.15 -31.80 -10.18
C ASN A 477 -3.73 -30.40 -10.40
N LEU A 478 -4.04 -30.04 -11.66
CA LEU A 478 -4.67 -28.76 -12.00
C LEU A 478 -6.06 -28.61 -11.36
N LYS A 479 -6.83 -29.70 -11.24
CA LYS A 479 -8.11 -29.68 -10.51
C LYS A 479 -7.91 -29.36 -9.03
N GLN A 480 -6.93 -29.97 -8.37
CA GLN A 480 -6.65 -29.71 -6.96
C GLN A 480 -6.19 -28.26 -6.74
N GLU A 481 -5.33 -27.77 -7.64
CA GLU A 481 -4.86 -26.40 -7.64
C GLU A 481 -5.99 -25.40 -7.81
N LYS A 482 -6.90 -25.63 -8.77
CA LYS A 482 -8.08 -24.80 -8.97
C LYS A 482 -8.91 -24.68 -7.69
N ILE A 483 -9.22 -25.82 -7.05
CA ILE A 483 -10.01 -25.84 -5.80
C ILE A 483 -9.30 -25.05 -4.70
N LYS A 484 -7.97 -25.15 -4.62
CA LYS A 484 -7.16 -24.40 -3.66
C LYS A 484 -7.28 -22.89 -3.91
N ILE A 485 -7.11 -22.42 -5.15
CA ILE A 485 -7.22 -21.00 -5.50
C ILE A 485 -8.65 -20.48 -5.31
N GLU A 486 -9.68 -21.23 -5.74
CA GLU A 486 -11.08 -20.90 -5.51
C GLU A 486 -11.38 -20.66 -4.02
N HIS A 487 -10.83 -21.52 -3.16
CA HIS A 487 -10.98 -21.41 -1.71
C HIS A 487 -10.22 -20.22 -1.14
N GLN A 488 -8.94 -20.05 -1.49
CA GLN A 488 -8.09 -18.97 -0.98
C GLN A 488 -8.68 -17.58 -1.25
N TYR A 489 -9.32 -17.37 -2.40
CA TYR A 489 -9.90 -16.09 -2.80
C TYR A 489 -11.44 -16.03 -2.63
N GLY A 490 -12.03 -16.95 -1.88
CA GLY A 490 -13.45 -16.87 -1.49
C GLY A 490 -14.47 -17.16 -2.59
N PHE A 491 -14.08 -17.73 -3.73
CA PHE A 491 -15.03 -18.22 -4.74
C PHE A 491 -15.75 -19.49 -4.29
N ARG A 492 -15.15 -20.23 -3.37
CA ARG A 492 -15.65 -21.52 -2.90
C ARG A 492 -15.53 -21.63 -1.40
N ALA A 493 -16.67 -21.80 -0.73
CA ALA A 493 -16.72 -21.97 0.72
C ALA A 493 -16.23 -23.35 1.22
N PHE A 494 -16.32 -24.40 0.39
CA PHE A 494 -15.99 -25.77 0.82
C PHE A 494 -14.82 -26.36 0.04
N ILE A 495 -13.67 -26.52 0.69
CA ILE A 495 -12.44 -27.04 0.09
C ILE A 495 -12.48 -28.56 -0.20
N GLY A 496 -13.39 -29.31 0.41
CA GLY A 496 -13.47 -30.77 0.25
C GLY A 496 -12.46 -31.53 1.12
N ALA A 497 -11.89 -32.60 0.58
CA ALA A 497 -10.89 -33.43 1.26
C ALA A 497 -9.47 -32.81 1.26
N SER A 498 -9.29 -31.66 0.58
CA SER A 498 -8.02 -30.96 0.50
C SER A 498 -7.70 -30.18 1.78
N GLN A 499 -6.42 -29.91 2.04
CA GLN A 499 -5.98 -29.20 3.24
C GLN A 499 -6.40 -27.72 3.19
N LEU A 500 -7.04 -27.24 4.26
CA LEU A 500 -7.41 -25.84 4.42
C LEU A 500 -6.17 -24.95 4.32
N GLN A 501 -6.27 -23.85 3.58
CA GLN A 501 -5.22 -22.85 3.40
C GLN A 501 -5.67 -21.52 3.99
N PRO A 502 -4.73 -20.60 4.33
CA PRO A 502 -5.07 -19.22 4.67
C PRO A 502 -5.91 -18.56 3.57
N GLN A 503 -6.82 -17.67 3.98
CA GLN A 503 -7.51 -16.81 3.03
C GLN A 503 -6.55 -15.73 2.52
N ARG A 504 -6.73 -15.39 1.24
CA ARG A 504 -5.97 -14.37 0.53
C ARG A 504 -6.93 -13.36 -0.05
N TYR A 505 -6.56 -12.10 0.07
CA TYR A 505 -7.32 -11.01 -0.53
C TYR A 505 -6.77 -10.67 -1.91
N ARG A 506 -7.66 -10.25 -2.80
CA ARG A 506 -7.22 -9.67 -4.07
C ARG A 506 -6.57 -8.33 -3.78
N LEU A 507 -5.33 -8.17 -4.23
CA LEU A 507 -4.67 -6.88 -4.15
C LEU A 507 -5.40 -5.90 -5.06
N ASN A 508 -5.52 -4.65 -4.60
CA ASN A 508 -6.05 -3.59 -5.44
C ASN A 508 -5.03 -3.32 -6.53
N SER A 509 -5.40 -3.58 -7.79
CA SER A 509 -4.54 -3.37 -8.96
C SER A 509 -4.08 -1.91 -9.11
N ALA A 510 -4.78 -0.99 -8.45
CA ALA A 510 -4.38 0.40 -8.30
C ALA A 510 -3.00 0.61 -7.63
N PHE A 511 -2.51 -0.35 -6.82
CA PHE A 511 -1.29 -0.19 -6.00
C PHE A 511 -0.11 -1.07 -6.44
N GLN A 512 -0.06 -1.50 -7.71
CA GLN A 512 1.00 -2.37 -8.26
C GLN A 512 2.45 -1.89 -8.00
N SER A 513 2.66 -0.62 -7.64
CA SER A 513 3.99 -0.05 -7.33
C SER A 513 4.52 -0.36 -5.93
N GLN A 514 3.73 -0.98 -5.04
CA GLN A 514 4.26 -1.40 -3.73
C GLN A 514 4.91 -2.78 -3.86
N THR A 515 6.24 -2.78 -3.89
CA THR A 515 7.13 -3.96 -3.90
C THR A 515 7.10 -4.72 -2.57
N ASN A 516 5.92 -4.82 -1.92
CA ASN A 516 5.74 -5.64 -0.74
C ASN A 516 5.33 -7.04 -1.21
N THR A 517 6.31 -7.94 -1.26
CA THR A 517 6.12 -9.38 -1.55
C THR A 517 5.34 -10.13 -0.45
N ASN A 518 4.81 -9.41 0.54
CA ASN A 518 4.08 -9.96 1.68
C ASN A 518 2.59 -9.78 1.46
N PHE A 519 2.00 -10.82 0.90
CA PHE A 519 0.55 -10.91 0.76
C PHE A 519 -0.06 -11.13 2.14
N PRO A 520 -0.99 -10.27 2.60
CA PRO A 520 -1.69 -10.48 3.85
C PRO A 520 -2.47 -11.79 3.76
N GLU A 521 -2.02 -12.78 4.52
CA GLU A 521 -2.73 -14.04 4.74
C GLU A 521 -3.58 -13.88 5.98
N GLU A 522 -4.88 -14.12 5.85
CA GLU A 522 -5.80 -14.10 6.97
C GLU A 522 -6.15 -15.51 7.43
N ILE A 523 -6.57 -15.58 8.69
CA ILE A 523 -7.15 -16.78 9.27
C ILE A 523 -8.35 -17.17 8.42
N ALA A 524 -8.37 -18.41 7.95
CA ALA A 524 -9.49 -18.90 7.15
C ALA A 524 -10.80 -18.83 7.94
N GLN A 525 -11.86 -18.30 7.34
CA GLN A 525 -13.16 -18.07 8.01
C GLN A 525 -13.73 -19.34 8.65
N GLU A 526 -13.41 -20.51 8.10
CA GLU A 526 -13.83 -21.81 8.63
C GLU A 526 -13.23 -22.12 10.00
N ILE A 527 -12.07 -21.54 10.35
CA ILE A 527 -11.50 -21.65 11.70
C ILE A 527 -12.41 -20.94 12.71
N ALA A 528 -12.85 -19.71 12.40
CA ALA A 528 -13.80 -18.99 13.24
C ALA A 528 -15.16 -19.71 13.28
N ALA A 529 -15.69 -20.12 12.12
CA ALA A 529 -16.99 -20.79 12.02
C ALA A 529 -17.04 -22.15 12.74
N SER A 530 -15.92 -22.86 12.82
CA SER A 530 -15.81 -24.13 13.55
C SER A 530 -15.56 -23.96 15.06
N GLY A 531 -15.45 -22.73 15.55
CA GLY A 531 -15.13 -22.42 16.96
C GLY A 531 -13.66 -22.63 17.35
N ARG A 532 -12.80 -22.98 16.39
CA ARG A 532 -11.36 -23.27 16.61
C ARG A 532 -10.50 -22.03 16.83
N GLN A 533 -11.09 -20.85 16.75
CA GLN A 533 -10.41 -19.60 17.10
C GLN A 533 -9.84 -19.63 18.52
N GLN A 534 -10.55 -20.26 19.46
CA GLN A 534 -10.06 -20.42 20.84
C GLN A 534 -8.82 -21.30 20.91
N ASP A 535 -8.72 -22.32 20.06
CA ASP A 535 -7.55 -23.19 20.00
C ASP A 535 -6.33 -22.43 19.46
N ILE A 536 -6.51 -21.55 18.47
CA ILE A 536 -5.44 -20.65 18.00
C ILE A 536 -4.97 -19.75 19.13
N ASN A 537 -5.89 -19.09 19.84
CA ASN A 537 -5.54 -18.17 20.93
C ASN A 537 -4.75 -18.90 22.03
N ARG A 538 -5.18 -20.11 22.41
CA ARG A 538 -4.45 -20.97 23.36
C ARG A 538 -3.06 -21.37 22.87
N LEU A 539 -2.90 -21.64 21.56
CA LEU A 539 -1.59 -21.93 20.98
C LEU A 539 -0.68 -20.70 21.01
N ILE A 540 -1.20 -19.51 20.68
CA ILE A 540 -0.44 -18.26 20.76
C ILE A 540 -0.02 -17.98 22.21
N GLU A 541 -0.94 -18.08 23.18
CA GLU A 541 -0.64 -17.94 24.61
C GLU A 541 0.48 -18.90 25.06
N ARG A 542 0.44 -20.16 24.59
CA ARG A 542 1.49 -21.14 24.86
C ARG A 542 2.82 -20.78 24.22
N ILE A 543 2.85 -20.26 23.00
CA ILE A 543 4.08 -19.86 22.31
C ILE A 543 4.73 -18.68 23.03
N THR A 544 3.94 -17.73 23.55
CA THR A 544 4.42 -16.55 24.30
C THR A 544 5.10 -16.92 25.62
N ARG A 545 4.72 -18.05 26.21
CA ARG A 545 5.25 -18.53 27.50
C ARG A 545 6.68 -19.06 27.37
N ALA A 546 7.59 -18.60 28.22
CA ALA A 546 9.00 -19.04 28.21
C ALA A 546 9.15 -20.54 28.57
N ASP A 547 8.32 -21.06 29.47
CA ASP A 547 8.35 -22.46 29.94
C ASP A 547 7.84 -23.47 28.89
N CYS A 548 7.12 -23.01 27.87
CA CYS A 548 6.56 -23.84 26.82
C CYS A 548 7.46 -23.80 25.57
N LYS A 549 8.54 -24.60 25.51
CA LYS A 549 9.40 -24.71 24.30
C LYS A 549 8.89 -25.71 23.27
N LEU A 550 8.26 -26.79 23.72
CA LEU A 550 7.70 -27.85 22.87
C LEU A 550 6.19 -27.93 23.08
N THR A 551 5.43 -27.85 21.99
CA THR A 551 3.98 -28.08 21.98
C THR A 551 3.65 -29.27 21.11
N VAL A 552 2.86 -30.22 21.62
CA VAL A 552 2.39 -31.37 20.87
C VAL A 552 0.88 -31.24 20.64
N ILE A 553 0.48 -31.28 19.38
CA ILE A 553 -0.91 -31.31 18.91
C ILE A 553 -1.17 -32.73 18.41
N HIS A 554 -2.09 -33.45 19.05
CA HIS A 554 -2.43 -34.80 18.66
C HIS A 554 -3.94 -35.02 18.51
N GLY A 555 -4.29 -36.07 17.80
CA GLY A 555 -5.67 -36.50 17.62
C GLY A 555 -5.84 -37.39 16.38
N PRO A 556 -7.02 -37.96 16.15
CA PRO A 556 -7.28 -38.84 15.01
C PRO A 556 -6.99 -38.19 13.65
N SER A 557 -6.87 -39.01 12.60
CA SER A 557 -6.73 -38.49 11.22
C SER A 557 -8.00 -37.73 10.80
N GLY A 558 -7.85 -36.69 9.99
CA GLY A 558 -8.99 -35.92 9.46
C GLY A 558 -9.63 -34.92 10.42
N VAL A 559 -9.22 -34.85 11.69
CA VAL A 559 -9.75 -33.87 12.67
C VAL A 559 -9.29 -32.43 12.43
N GLY A 560 -8.60 -32.13 11.33
CA GLY A 560 -8.19 -30.77 10.97
C GLY A 560 -7.00 -30.19 11.74
N LYS A 561 -6.03 -31.02 12.17
CA LYS A 561 -4.79 -30.56 12.82
C LYS A 561 -3.97 -29.64 11.89
N SER A 562 -3.71 -30.10 10.68
CA SER A 562 -3.02 -29.32 9.63
C SER A 562 -3.78 -28.03 9.29
N SER A 563 -5.12 -28.06 9.31
CA SER A 563 -5.95 -26.87 9.08
C SER A 563 -5.75 -25.82 10.17
N ILE A 564 -5.76 -26.21 11.45
CA ILE A 564 -5.48 -25.29 12.57
C ILE A 564 -4.10 -24.67 12.43
N LEU A 565 -3.10 -25.48 12.08
CA LEU A 565 -1.72 -25.00 11.93
C LEU A 565 -1.54 -24.06 10.74
N LYS A 566 -1.85 -24.53 9.53
CA LYS A 566 -1.54 -23.82 8.28
C LYS A 566 -2.51 -22.67 8.01
N ALA A 567 -3.82 -22.91 8.16
CA ALA A 567 -4.85 -21.91 7.83
C ALA A 567 -5.27 -21.03 9.02
N GLY A 568 -4.77 -21.34 10.22
CA GLY A 568 -5.10 -20.63 11.46
C GLY A 568 -3.88 -20.01 12.13
N LEU A 569 -3.01 -20.84 12.69
CA LEU A 569 -1.88 -20.39 13.50
C LEU A 569 -0.84 -19.62 12.69
N VAL A 570 -0.43 -20.11 11.52
CA VAL A 570 0.56 -19.42 10.67
C VAL A 570 0.13 -17.99 10.30
N PRO A 571 -1.08 -17.74 9.75
CA PRO A 571 -1.52 -16.38 9.45
C PRO A 571 -1.67 -15.54 10.73
N ALA A 572 -2.19 -16.11 11.82
CA ALA A 572 -2.30 -15.39 13.09
C ALA A 572 -0.92 -14.94 13.65
N LEU A 573 0.11 -15.77 13.50
CA LEU A 573 1.47 -15.43 13.91
C LEU A 573 2.04 -14.29 13.05
N LYS A 574 1.83 -14.30 11.73
CA LYS A 574 2.31 -13.21 10.86
C LYS A 574 1.71 -11.84 11.18
N GLN A 575 0.52 -11.81 11.78
CA GLN A 575 -0.21 -10.58 12.13
C GLN A 575 0.02 -10.12 13.58
N THR A 576 0.72 -10.90 14.40
CA THR A 576 0.90 -10.62 15.83
C THR A 576 2.37 -10.47 16.18
N THR A 577 2.67 -9.63 17.16
CA THR A 577 3.98 -9.60 17.82
C THR A 577 3.95 -10.47 19.07
N ILE A 578 5.00 -11.24 19.32
CA ILE A 578 5.11 -12.08 20.52
C ILE A 578 6.05 -11.36 21.50
N GLY A 579 5.45 -10.62 22.43
CA GLY A 579 6.21 -9.70 23.29
C GLY A 579 6.80 -8.57 22.45
N GLU A 580 8.12 -8.39 22.51
CA GLU A 580 8.87 -7.38 21.74
C GLU A 580 9.53 -7.97 20.47
N ARG A 581 9.14 -9.19 20.06
CA ARG A 581 9.83 -9.97 19.03
C ARG A 581 8.90 -10.38 17.90
N ASN A 582 9.45 -10.46 16.70
CA ASN A 582 8.71 -10.83 15.50
C ASN A 582 8.64 -12.36 15.36
N PRO A 583 7.45 -12.98 15.35
CA PRO A 583 7.34 -14.42 15.16
C PRO A 583 7.65 -14.82 13.71
N LEU A 584 8.44 -15.88 13.53
CA LEU A 584 8.78 -16.45 12.24
C LEU A 584 8.34 -17.92 12.17
N PRO A 585 7.14 -18.21 11.64
CA PRO A 585 6.65 -19.58 11.50
C PRO A 585 7.31 -20.29 10.30
N ILE A 586 7.87 -21.48 10.54
CA ILE A 586 8.48 -22.34 9.52
C ILE A 586 7.75 -23.68 9.54
N VAL A 587 7.04 -24.00 8.46
CA VAL A 587 6.26 -25.23 8.36
C VAL A 587 7.02 -26.29 7.57
N LEU A 588 7.10 -27.49 8.12
CA LEU A 588 7.62 -28.69 7.47
C LEU A 588 6.53 -29.75 7.45
N SER A 589 6.27 -30.33 6.28
CA SER A 589 5.33 -31.45 6.11
C SER A 589 5.85 -32.55 5.20
N VAL A 590 7.12 -32.51 4.80
CA VAL A 590 7.77 -33.53 3.96
C VAL A 590 9.08 -33.93 4.64
N TYR A 591 9.30 -35.23 4.80
CA TYR A 591 10.39 -35.78 5.63
C TYR A 591 11.35 -36.71 4.88
N THR A 592 11.23 -36.82 3.56
CA THR A 592 12.14 -37.60 2.69
C THR A 592 13.56 -37.06 2.72
N ASP A 593 13.70 -35.75 2.58
CA ASP A 593 14.93 -35.00 2.83
C ASP A 593 14.60 -33.77 3.67
N TRP A 594 14.44 -34.00 4.97
CA TRP A 594 14.01 -32.97 5.91
C TRP A 594 15.03 -31.83 6.01
N GLN A 595 16.32 -32.07 5.72
CA GLN A 595 17.38 -31.05 5.84
C GLN A 595 17.26 -30.01 4.73
N THR A 596 17.19 -30.46 3.47
CA THR A 596 17.02 -29.55 2.33
C THR A 596 15.66 -28.88 2.36
N THR A 597 14.60 -29.63 2.68
CA THR A 597 13.24 -29.07 2.78
C THR A 597 13.16 -27.99 3.86
N LEU A 598 13.72 -28.23 5.05
CA LEU A 598 13.77 -27.24 6.11
C LEU A 598 14.60 -26.02 5.70
N GLY A 599 15.76 -26.24 5.07
CA GLY A 599 16.62 -25.17 4.56
C GLY A 599 15.93 -24.28 3.53
N HIS A 600 15.18 -24.87 2.59
CA HIS A 600 14.37 -24.12 1.63
C HIS A 600 13.22 -23.34 2.31
N SER A 601 12.48 -23.96 3.23
CA SER A 601 11.42 -23.28 3.99
C SER A 601 11.97 -22.13 4.84
N LEU A 602 13.16 -22.32 5.42
CA LEU A 602 13.87 -21.29 6.18
C LEU A 602 14.31 -20.15 5.27
N ASN A 603 14.92 -20.44 4.11
CA ASN A 603 15.29 -19.41 3.13
C ASN A 603 14.06 -18.63 2.61
N GLN A 604 12.92 -19.30 2.41
CA GLN A 604 11.67 -18.62 2.04
C GLN A 604 11.17 -17.69 3.14
N ALA A 605 11.27 -18.11 4.41
CA ALA A 605 10.94 -17.26 5.55
C ALA A 605 11.94 -16.11 5.74
N ILE A 606 13.22 -16.33 5.39
CA ILE A 606 14.32 -15.36 5.50
C ILE A 606 14.37 -14.37 4.34
N ALA A 607 13.82 -14.68 3.16
CA ALA A 607 13.88 -13.84 1.96
C ALA A 607 13.37 -12.39 2.14
N GLN A 608 12.77 -12.09 3.29
CA GLN A 608 12.20 -10.81 3.71
C GLN A 608 13.05 -10.08 4.78
N THR A 609 14.17 -10.68 5.20
CA THR A 609 15.09 -10.15 6.21
C THR A 609 16.44 -9.83 5.55
N GLU A 610 17.27 -8.98 6.16
CA GLU A 610 18.59 -8.59 5.63
C GLU A 610 19.65 -9.72 5.69
N ILE A 611 19.24 -10.97 5.95
CA ILE A 611 20.15 -12.10 6.17
C ILE A 611 20.46 -12.80 4.85
N THR A 612 21.73 -13.18 4.69
CA THR A 612 22.24 -13.94 3.54
C THR A 612 21.55 -15.30 3.40
N ILE A 613 21.01 -15.55 2.21
CA ILE A 613 20.42 -16.83 1.80
C ILE A 613 21.55 -17.84 1.55
N SER A 614 21.51 -19.00 2.22
CA SER A 614 22.50 -20.07 2.02
C SER A 614 22.05 -21.01 0.90
N SER A 615 22.96 -21.37 -0.01
CA SER A 615 22.71 -22.36 -1.08
C SER A 615 22.97 -23.82 -0.63
N GLU A 616 23.69 -24.01 0.48
CA GLU A 616 23.97 -25.32 1.07
C GLU A 616 23.26 -25.48 2.41
N PHE A 617 22.57 -26.61 2.58
CA PHE A 617 21.82 -26.93 3.80
C PHE A 617 22.50 -28.06 4.55
N SER A 618 23.30 -27.68 5.56
CA SER A 618 23.84 -28.64 6.53
C SER A 618 23.26 -28.39 7.91
N HIS A 619 23.29 -29.42 8.76
CA HIS A 619 22.85 -29.34 10.16
C HIS A 619 23.40 -28.09 10.87
N LYS A 620 24.71 -27.83 10.75
CA LYS A 620 25.36 -26.69 11.39
C LYS A 620 24.88 -25.36 10.84
N ILE A 621 24.76 -25.24 9.52
CA ILE A 621 24.32 -24.02 8.84
C ILE A 621 22.90 -23.64 9.30
N ILE A 622 21.98 -24.62 9.37
CA ILE A 622 20.60 -24.35 9.80
C ILE A 622 20.59 -23.85 11.26
N ILE A 623 21.35 -24.48 12.15
CA ILE A 623 21.43 -24.05 13.56
C ILE A 623 22.03 -22.65 13.69
N GLU A 624 23.10 -22.35 12.95
CA GLU A 624 23.73 -21.01 12.91
C GLU A 624 22.75 -19.94 12.39
N GLN A 625 21.96 -20.26 11.36
CA GLN A 625 20.92 -19.37 10.84
C GLN A 625 19.81 -19.13 11.87
N LEU A 626 19.33 -20.18 12.56
CA LEU A 626 18.34 -20.04 13.62
C LEU A 626 18.88 -19.16 14.76
N GLN A 627 20.13 -19.34 15.16
CA GLN A 627 20.77 -18.50 16.19
C GLN A 627 20.88 -17.04 15.73
N SER A 628 21.31 -16.79 14.50
CA SER A 628 21.40 -15.45 13.92
C SER A 628 20.05 -14.72 13.95
N LEU A 629 18.98 -15.38 13.50
CA LEU A 629 17.62 -14.85 13.53
C LEU A 629 17.18 -14.52 14.96
N THR A 630 17.49 -15.38 15.94
CA THR A 630 17.19 -15.08 17.34
C THR A 630 18.05 -13.95 17.91
N ASN A 631 19.18 -13.58 17.31
CA ASN A 631 19.90 -12.37 17.72
C ASN A 631 19.26 -11.09 17.13
N GLN A 632 18.56 -11.20 16.00
CA GLN A 632 17.87 -10.09 15.32
C GLN A 632 16.40 -9.91 15.76
N ASN A 633 16.08 -10.20 17.02
CA ASN A 633 14.73 -10.05 17.58
C ASN A 633 13.62 -10.90 16.95
N TYR A 634 13.95 -12.01 16.28
CA TYR A 634 12.94 -13.00 15.87
C TYR A 634 12.67 -14.06 16.94
N THR A 635 11.44 -14.54 16.98
CA THR A 635 11.02 -15.75 17.70
C THR A 635 10.65 -16.80 16.67
N ILE A 636 11.40 -17.89 16.60
CA ILE A 636 11.23 -18.88 15.53
C ILE A 636 10.25 -19.95 15.99
N ILE A 637 9.23 -20.23 15.19
CA ILE A 637 8.25 -21.27 15.45
C ILE A 637 8.40 -22.38 14.39
N LEU A 638 9.08 -23.46 14.75
CA LEU A 638 9.23 -24.66 13.91
C LEU A 638 7.97 -25.53 14.03
N ILE A 639 7.19 -25.62 12.96
CA ILE A 639 5.95 -26.40 12.89
C ILE A 639 6.22 -27.66 12.07
N LEU A 640 6.30 -28.80 12.75
CA LEU A 640 6.46 -30.12 12.16
C LEU A 640 5.08 -30.78 12.04
N ASP A 641 4.43 -30.60 10.89
CA ASP A 641 3.10 -31.13 10.61
C ASP A 641 3.17 -32.56 10.06
N GLN A 642 2.16 -33.38 10.37
CA GLN A 642 2.11 -34.81 10.02
C GLN A 642 3.39 -35.57 10.41
N PHE A 643 3.91 -35.30 11.61
CA PHE A 643 5.21 -35.79 12.06
C PHE A 643 5.30 -37.32 12.10
N GLU A 644 4.19 -38.06 12.13
CA GLU A 644 4.20 -39.51 11.97
C GLU A 644 4.88 -39.98 10.67
N GLU A 645 4.85 -39.17 9.60
CA GLU A 645 5.47 -39.51 8.32
C GLU A 645 6.99 -39.63 8.41
N PHE A 646 7.62 -38.86 9.31
CA PHE A 646 9.05 -38.96 9.58
C PHE A 646 9.43 -40.40 9.95
N PHE A 647 8.60 -41.09 10.74
CA PHE A 647 8.88 -42.46 11.16
C PHE A 647 8.68 -43.49 10.03
N PHE A 648 7.79 -43.22 9.08
CA PHE A 648 7.56 -44.10 7.92
C PHE A 648 8.70 -44.02 6.90
N VAL A 649 9.15 -42.81 6.62
CA VAL A 649 10.15 -42.54 5.58
C VAL A 649 11.56 -42.85 6.10
N ASN A 650 11.89 -42.39 7.31
CA ASN A 650 13.20 -42.61 7.91
C ASN A 650 13.21 -43.88 8.76
N LYS A 651 13.22 -45.07 8.14
CA LYS A 651 13.27 -46.36 8.85
C LYS A 651 14.64 -46.64 9.50
N ASN A 652 15.70 -46.01 9.00
CA ASN A 652 17.06 -46.21 9.51
C ASN A 652 17.29 -45.46 10.83
N LYS A 653 17.74 -46.18 11.86
CA LYS A 653 18.08 -45.60 13.18
C LYS A 653 19.13 -44.49 13.08
N LEU A 654 20.14 -44.63 12.22
CA LEU A 654 21.19 -43.62 12.07
C LEU A 654 20.66 -42.29 11.51
N ALA A 655 19.71 -42.34 10.57
CA ALA A 655 19.06 -41.15 10.04
C ALA A 655 18.19 -40.45 11.10
N ARG A 656 17.50 -41.23 11.94
CA ARG A 656 16.72 -40.69 13.06
C ARG A 656 17.58 -39.99 14.11
N ILE A 657 18.73 -40.58 14.46
CA ILE A 657 19.67 -39.99 15.43
C ILE A 657 20.12 -38.59 14.98
N LYS A 658 20.40 -38.39 13.68
CA LYS A 658 20.76 -37.06 13.16
C LYS A 658 19.65 -36.03 13.38
N PHE A 659 18.40 -36.40 13.12
CA PHE A 659 17.26 -35.52 13.39
C PHE A 659 17.07 -35.27 14.89
N TYR A 660 17.24 -36.28 15.75
CA TYR A 660 17.12 -36.12 17.20
C TYR A 660 18.18 -35.18 17.77
N GLN A 661 19.42 -35.25 17.27
CA GLN A 661 20.48 -34.30 17.61
C GLN A 661 20.08 -32.88 17.22
N PHE A 662 19.61 -32.70 15.98
CA PHE A 662 19.12 -31.40 15.50
C PHE A 662 17.97 -30.85 16.34
N PHE A 663 17.00 -31.70 16.66
CA PHE A 663 15.83 -31.37 17.47
C PHE A 663 16.23 -30.95 18.89
N SER A 664 17.19 -31.67 19.50
CA SER A 664 17.75 -31.33 20.81
C SER A 664 18.42 -29.96 20.78
N GLU A 665 19.29 -29.69 19.80
CA GLU A 665 19.97 -28.41 19.66
C GLU A 665 18.99 -27.25 19.45
N CYS A 666 17.90 -27.47 18.70
CA CYS A 666 16.85 -26.46 18.53
C CYS A 666 16.16 -26.12 19.86
N LEU A 667 15.91 -27.11 20.74
CA LEU A 667 15.30 -26.88 22.04
C LEU A 667 16.22 -26.11 23.01
N ASP A 668 17.53 -26.14 22.80
CA ASP A 668 18.50 -25.40 23.62
C ASP A 668 18.54 -23.90 23.29
N ILE A 669 18.10 -23.50 22.08
CA ILE A 669 18.03 -22.09 21.67
C ILE A 669 16.89 -21.37 22.40
N ALA A 670 17.15 -20.19 22.97
CA ALA A 670 16.22 -19.50 23.89
C ALA A 670 14.88 -19.08 23.25
N PHE A 671 14.89 -18.68 21.98
CA PHE A 671 13.72 -18.15 21.26
C PHE A 671 13.28 -19.03 20.08
N VAL A 672 13.61 -20.32 20.14
CA VAL A 672 13.09 -21.33 19.21
C VAL A 672 11.98 -22.12 19.93
N LYS A 673 10.82 -22.18 19.30
CA LYS A 673 9.64 -22.91 19.75
C LYS A 673 9.33 -24.00 18.73
N ILE A 674 9.00 -25.20 19.20
CA ILE A 674 8.71 -26.33 18.32
C ILE A 674 7.28 -26.80 18.54
N ILE A 675 6.55 -27.01 17.45
CA ILE A 675 5.20 -27.57 17.43
C ILE A 675 5.21 -28.87 16.65
N LEU A 676 4.84 -29.97 17.28
CA LEU A 676 4.64 -31.27 16.65
C LEU A 676 3.15 -31.50 16.42
N SER A 677 2.73 -31.76 15.19
CA SER A 677 1.40 -32.27 14.89
C SER A 677 1.50 -33.71 14.42
N LEU A 678 0.88 -34.62 15.17
CA LEU A 678 0.88 -36.05 14.84
C LEU A 678 -0.43 -36.74 15.17
N ARG A 679 -0.63 -37.93 14.63
CA ARG A 679 -1.79 -38.75 15.02
C ARG A 679 -1.58 -39.41 16.37
N GLU A 680 -2.67 -39.59 17.11
CA GLU A 680 -2.67 -40.13 18.47
C GLU A 680 -2.09 -41.55 18.57
N ASP A 681 -2.29 -42.37 17.53
CA ASP A 681 -1.72 -43.71 17.41
C ASP A 681 -0.19 -43.73 17.34
N TYR A 682 0.45 -42.59 17.05
CA TYR A 682 1.91 -42.45 16.94
C TYR A 682 2.54 -41.72 18.14
N LEU A 683 1.76 -41.37 19.17
CA LEU A 683 2.30 -40.73 20.37
C LEU A 683 3.37 -41.57 21.08
N HIS A 684 3.30 -42.89 20.99
CA HIS A 684 4.28 -43.81 21.59
C HIS A 684 5.69 -43.72 20.99
N TYR A 685 5.87 -42.99 19.89
CA TYR A 685 7.18 -42.68 19.30
C TYR A 685 7.84 -41.43 19.89
N LEU A 686 7.08 -40.59 20.59
CA LEU A 686 7.57 -39.45 21.37
C LEU A 686 7.88 -39.92 22.79
#